data_AF-A0A238JUE0-F1
#
_entry.id   AF-A0A238JUE0-F1
#
_cell.length_a   1.000
_cell.length_b   1.000
_cell.length_c   1.000
_cell.angle_alpha   90.00
_cell.angle_beta   90.00
_cell.angle_gamma   90.00
#
_symmetry.space_group_name_H-M   'P 1'
#
loop_
_entity.id
_entity.type
_entity.pdbx_description
1 polymer ?
#
loop_
_entity_poly.entity_id
_entity_poly.type
_entity_poly.pdbx_seq_one_letter_code
_entity_poly.pdbx_strand_id
1 'polypeptide(L)'
;MKLRNRLTGTACFAAIIGGMWLSPSSAQEVPKMMMTTEIPEGITTPDNIQTRVGELNFFDGVPDVESAQKVYNLLDFTHAYQAFLDGTKIASMDAIRKGILEFGPANTTAVLFEGLMDAKALFLTANTTSVYMFSWLQLGDEPMVIETPPNVLGFINDHWFKYVIDFGNLGPDEGQGGKFLVLPPGYEGEVPDGYHVARTNTNGNWVIWRGYQKDGTTDLAISQTKELFRMYPLSQKDNPPEMNFVNASGQEMNTIHRMDAEIFSEINDVVQSEPLMGENPELLGHLAAIGIVKGQPFEPDERMQAILEAAAKAGSVTVKTIISKPNDERFYWYPGESYWQTAFPGGAYTWELDGVTVQDIRAAFHFYATGVTPAMALKAVGKGSQYAFTYVDSNGTPLDGAKTYKVNVPADVPAEDFWSFTLYDNQTRSMLQTDAQFPAIGSNDSDVVQNEDGSYDIYFAPEAPEGKDSNWVQTVPGKGWNTIFRLYGPLEPWFDQTWRPGDIELVDFASSVDSANAETAEDITLRITVDGRVAVYGVQFDTGSTSILPGSEGTLSAIAEMMKELPDLKVAVVGHTDNVGGYDTNLDLSKRRADAVVADLINTYGIDSLRLFAAGASFLAPIASNETDDGRALNRRVELVRAP
;
A
#
# COMPACT_ATOMS: atom_id res chain seq x y z
N MET A 1 92.85 21.85 21.27
CA MET A 1 92.99 21.10 22.53
C MET A 1 92.10 21.76 23.58
N LYS A 2 91.12 21.05 24.18
CA LYS A 2 90.37 21.33 25.45
C LYS A 2 89.73 22.75 25.64
N LEU A 3 88.52 22.95 26.18
CA LEU A 3 87.43 22.08 26.68
C LEU A 3 86.09 22.89 26.77
N ARG A 4 84.95 22.18 26.90
CA ARG A 4 83.71 22.41 27.72
C ARG A 4 83.46 23.78 28.42
N ASN A 5 82.23 24.27 28.65
CA ASN A 5 80.83 23.74 28.72
C ASN A 5 79.82 24.84 28.23
N ARG A 6 78.56 24.63 27.78
CA ARG A 6 77.32 24.06 28.42
C ARG A 6 76.87 24.84 29.69
N LEU A 7 75.61 25.24 29.93
CA LEU A 7 74.29 25.27 29.24
C LEU A 7 73.61 26.66 29.57
N THR A 8 72.36 27.07 29.30
CA THR A 8 71.08 26.57 28.70
C THR A 8 70.24 27.80 28.24
N GLY A 9 69.06 27.68 27.60
CA GLY A 9 68.14 28.83 27.43
C GLY A 9 67.01 28.78 26.38
N THR A 10 66.20 27.73 26.35
CA THR A 10 65.04 27.54 25.44
C THR A 10 63.83 28.42 25.86
N ALA A 11 62.93 28.93 25.01
CA ALA A 11 62.98 29.40 23.61
C ALA A 11 61.70 30.22 23.30
N CYS A 12 61.70 31.04 22.24
CA CYS A 12 60.51 31.49 21.51
C CYS A 12 60.92 31.85 20.07
N PHE A 13 60.25 31.29 19.06
CA PHE A 13 60.50 31.59 17.65
C PHE A 13 59.19 32.09 17.01
N ALA A 14 59.15 33.36 16.63
CA ALA A 14 58.07 33.92 15.82
C ALA A 14 58.48 33.87 14.33
N ALA A 15 57.66 33.23 13.51
CA ALA A 15 57.92 33.06 12.08
C ALA A 15 57.03 34.00 11.24
N ILE A 16 57.71 34.98 10.64
CA ILE A 16 57.32 35.91 9.56
C ILE A 16 55.98 35.58 8.85
N ILE A 17 55.04 36.53 8.88
CA ILE A 17 53.83 36.51 8.05
C ILE A 17 54.21 36.82 6.60
N GLY A 18 54.00 35.86 5.70
CA GLY A 18 54.04 36.06 4.24
C GLY A 18 52.63 36.01 3.67
N GLY A 19 52.05 37.17 3.34
CA GLY A 19 50.69 37.26 2.83
C GLY A 19 50.57 36.86 1.36
N MET A 20 50.20 35.61 1.09
CA MET A 20 49.73 35.20 -0.25
C MET A 20 48.33 35.78 -0.49
N TRP A 21 48.24 36.79 -1.35
CA TRP A 21 46.96 37.24 -1.88
C TRP A 21 46.45 36.20 -2.89
N LEU A 22 45.44 35.43 -2.50
CA LEU A 22 44.66 34.64 -3.45
C LEU A 22 43.83 35.61 -4.29
N SER A 23 44.27 35.86 -5.52
CA SER A 23 43.44 36.54 -6.52
C SER A 23 42.18 35.70 -6.79
N PRO A 24 40.99 36.30 -6.91
CA PRO A 24 39.83 35.57 -7.40
C PRO A 24 40.14 35.04 -8.80
N SER A 25 39.79 33.78 -9.07
CA SER A 25 39.95 33.19 -10.39
C SER A 25 38.90 33.77 -11.33
N SER A 26 39.26 34.83 -12.06
CA SER A 26 38.44 35.33 -13.17
C SER A 26 38.16 34.20 -14.14
N ALA A 27 36.88 33.87 -14.35
CA ALA A 27 36.48 32.97 -15.42
C ALA A 27 37.01 33.53 -16.75
N GLN A 28 37.77 32.72 -17.49
CA GLN A 28 38.38 33.16 -18.73
C GLN A 28 37.31 33.17 -19.83
N GLU A 29 36.96 34.36 -20.33
CA GLU A 29 35.98 34.51 -21.41
C GLU A 29 36.34 33.62 -22.62
N VAL A 30 35.37 32.82 -23.07
CA VAL A 30 35.55 31.91 -24.21
C VAL A 30 35.80 32.74 -25.48
N PRO A 31 36.92 32.53 -26.21
CA PRO A 31 37.28 33.39 -27.33
C PRO A 31 36.27 33.25 -28.48
N LYS A 32 35.71 34.37 -28.95
CA LYS A 32 34.80 34.39 -30.11
C LYS A 32 35.57 34.04 -31.38
N MET A 33 35.34 32.85 -31.89
CA MET A 33 36.00 32.30 -33.08
C MET A 33 35.32 32.80 -34.36
N MET A 34 35.99 32.62 -35.51
CA MET A 34 35.51 33.07 -36.83
C MET A 34 34.11 32.56 -37.21
N MET A 35 33.70 31.41 -36.65
CA MET A 35 32.40 30.76 -36.90
C MET A 35 31.51 30.71 -35.65
N THR A 36 31.76 31.54 -34.62
CA THR A 36 30.93 31.57 -33.41
C THR A 36 29.60 32.27 -33.66
N THR A 37 28.53 31.47 -33.70
CA THR A 37 27.14 31.92 -33.55
C THR A 37 26.81 32.16 -32.08
N GLU A 38 25.97 33.14 -31.78
CA GLU A 38 25.43 33.33 -30.42
C GLU A 38 24.40 32.25 -30.09
N ILE A 39 24.53 31.62 -28.92
CA ILE A 39 23.67 30.52 -28.48
C ILE A 39 22.41 31.10 -27.81
N PRO A 40 21.19 30.73 -28.24
CA PRO A 40 19.96 31.13 -27.57
C PRO A 40 19.90 30.77 -26.08
N GLU A 41 19.23 31.63 -25.31
CA GLU A 41 18.92 31.40 -23.90
C GLU A 41 18.17 30.07 -23.70
N GLY A 42 18.51 29.32 -22.65
CA GLY A 42 17.93 28.01 -22.35
C GLY A 42 18.57 26.82 -23.09
N ILE A 43 19.49 27.03 -24.04
CA ILE A 43 20.25 25.93 -24.68
C ILE A 43 21.54 25.61 -23.89
N THR A 44 22.15 26.59 -23.23
CA THR A 44 23.36 26.40 -22.42
C THR A 44 23.04 25.92 -21.00
N THR A 45 23.63 24.80 -20.61
CA THR A 45 23.66 24.30 -19.23
C THR A 45 24.71 25.08 -18.41
N PRO A 46 24.41 25.60 -17.21
CA PRO A 46 25.42 26.21 -16.34
C PRO A 46 26.47 25.20 -15.84
N ASP A 47 27.72 25.64 -15.68
CA ASP A 47 28.81 24.80 -15.16
C ASP A 47 28.62 24.35 -13.68
N ASN A 48 27.67 24.93 -12.96
CA ASN A 48 27.29 24.52 -11.60
C ASN A 48 25.76 24.55 -11.43
N ILE A 49 25.17 23.46 -10.95
CA ILE A 49 23.73 23.31 -10.76
C ILE A 49 23.42 22.62 -9.44
N GLN A 50 22.52 23.19 -8.65
CA GLN A 50 21.95 22.54 -7.46
C GLN A 50 20.75 21.69 -7.84
N THR A 51 20.73 20.42 -7.44
CA THR A 51 19.70 19.44 -7.80
C THR A 51 19.25 18.61 -6.59
N ARG A 52 18.25 17.72 -6.78
CA ARG A 52 17.81 16.76 -5.74
C ARG A 52 18.89 15.75 -5.32
N VAL A 53 19.96 15.58 -6.10
CA VAL A 53 21.15 14.77 -5.73
C VAL A 53 22.34 15.65 -5.33
N GLY A 54 22.06 16.89 -4.93
CA GLY A 54 23.05 17.90 -4.56
C GLY A 54 23.63 18.64 -5.76
N GLU A 55 24.81 19.21 -5.53
CA GLU A 55 25.56 20.01 -6.49
C GLU A 55 26.16 19.14 -7.61
N LEU A 56 25.95 19.55 -8.86
CA LEU A 56 26.53 18.97 -10.06
C LEU A 56 27.41 20.03 -10.74
N ASN A 57 28.65 19.64 -11.04
CA ASN A 57 29.65 20.45 -11.71
C ASN A 57 29.91 19.94 -13.13
N PHE A 58 30.07 20.88 -14.06
CA PHE A 58 30.37 20.64 -15.46
C PHE A 58 31.54 21.53 -15.91
N PHE A 59 32.10 21.19 -17.07
CA PHE A 59 32.98 22.04 -17.85
C PHE A 59 32.47 22.01 -19.29
N ASP A 60 31.94 23.13 -19.78
CA ASP A 60 31.38 23.26 -21.14
C ASP A 60 30.32 22.16 -21.43
N GLY A 61 29.46 21.90 -20.44
CA GLY A 61 28.40 20.88 -20.48
C GLY A 61 28.84 19.44 -20.20
N VAL A 62 30.13 19.14 -20.02
CA VAL A 62 30.62 17.80 -19.65
C VAL A 62 30.73 17.68 -18.13
N PRO A 63 30.05 16.72 -17.46
CA PRO A 63 30.09 16.60 -16.00
C PRO A 63 31.46 16.12 -15.49
N ASP A 64 31.82 16.51 -14.27
CA ASP A 64 32.93 15.87 -13.56
C ASP A 64 32.59 14.45 -13.08
N VAL A 65 33.58 13.71 -12.58
CA VAL A 65 33.43 12.28 -12.21
C VAL A 65 32.43 12.08 -11.06
N GLU A 66 32.39 12.99 -10.08
CA GLU A 66 31.47 12.91 -8.94
C GLU A 66 30.03 13.19 -9.39
N SER A 67 29.86 14.21 -10.24
CA SER A 67 28.58 14.63 -10.81
C SER A 67 28.01 13.57 -11.75
N ALA A 68 28.85 12.96 -12.58
CA ALA A 68 28.47 11.79 -13.38
C ALA A 68 28.00 10.63 -12.49
N GLN A 69 28.71 10.29 -11.41
CA GLN A 69 28.31 9.20 -10.52
C GLN A 69 26.99 9.49 -9.78
N LYS A 70 26.74 10.74 -9.36
CA LYS A 70 25.44 11.17 -8.80
C LYS A 70 24.30 10.95 -9.81
N VAL A 71 24.51 11.32 -11.08
CA VAL A 71 23.51 11.16 -12.14
C VAL A 71 23.27 9.69 -12.46
N TYR A 72 24.31 8.85 -12.57
CA TYR A 72 24.13 7.41 -12.82
C TYR A 72 23.44 6.70 -11.65
N ASN A 73 23.78 7.01 -10.39
CA ASN A 73 23.07 6.47 -9.23
C ASN A 73 21.59 6.87 -9.22
N LEU A 74 21.24 8.08 -9.69
CA LEU A 74 19.86 8.54 -9.82
C LEU A 74 19.11 7.83 -10.96
N LEU A 75 19.79 7.56 -12.07
CA LEU A 75 19.24 6.83 -13.22
C LEU A 75 18.94 5.38 -12.84
N ASP A 76 19.92 4.69 -12.27
CA ASP A 76 19.79 3.31 -11.77
C ASP A 76 18.69 3.20 -10.70
N PHE A 77 18.61 4.16 -9.77
CA PHE A 77 17.50 4.24 -8.80
C PHE A 77 16.14 4.41 -9.49
N THR A 78 16.06 5.22 -10.53
CA THR A 78 14.81 5.44 -11.27
C THR A 78 14.38 4.17 -12.02
N HIS A 79 15.32 3.42 -12.59
CA HIS A 79 15.05 2.12 -13.21
C HIS A 79 14.64 1.06 -12.17
N ALA A 80 15.35 0.96 -11.04
CA ALA A 80 14.99 0.06 -9.94
C ALA A 80 13.61 0.38 -9.35
N TYR A 81 13.29 1.66 -9.18
CA TYR A 81 11.99 2.11 -8.65
C TYR A 81 10.84 1.77 -9.60
N GLN A 82 10.99 2.01 -10.91
CA GLN A 82 9.96 1.61 -11.88
C GLN A 82 9.86 0.08 -12.03
N ALA A 83 10.99 -0.64 -11.98
CA ALA A 83 11.01 -2.10 -11.95
C ALA A 83 10.31 -2.69 -10.70
N PHE A 84 10.37 -2.00 -9.55
CA PHE A 84 9.58 -2.38 -8.36
C PHE A 84 8.07 -2.22 -8.62
N LEU A 85 7.65 -1.04 -9.08
CA LEU A 85 6.22 -0.70 -9.24
C LEU A 85 5.55 -1.61 -10.28
N ASP A 86 6.05 -1.64 -11.50
CA ASP A 86 5.46 -2.44 -12.58
C ASP A 86 5.81 -3.94 -12.49
N GLY A 87 6.91 -4.28 -11.81
CA GLY A 87 7.31 -5.67 -11.54
C GLY A 87 6.59 -6.32 -10.34
N THR A 88 5.88 -5.55 -9.52
CA THR A 88 5.09 -6.08 -8.38
C THR A 88 4.15 -7.22 -8.80
N LYS A 89 3.53 -7.11 -9.98
CA LYS A 89 2.67 -8.17 -10.56
C LYS A 89 3.44 -9.46 -10.91
N ILE A 90 4.70 -9.32 -11.34
CA ILE A 90 5.57 -10.43 -11.73
C ILE A 90 5.97 -11.22 -10.48
N ALA A 91 6.42 -10.50 -9.44
CA ALA A 91 6.72 -11.09 -8.14
C ALA A 91 5.49 -11.74 -7.50
N SER A 92 4.30 -11.13 -7.62
CA SER A 92 3.05 -11.73 -7.11
C SER A 92 2.70 -13.05 -7.78
N MET A 93 2.90 -13.19 -9.10
CA MET A 93 2.67 -14.46 -9.80
C MET A 93 3.65 -15.55 -9.37
N ASP A 94 4.92 -15.21 -9.15
CA ASP A 94 5.91 -16.19 -8.67
C ASP A 94 5.70 -16.56 -7.19
N ALA A 95 5.20 -15.65 -6.37
CA ALA A 95 4.77 -15.95 -5.01
C ALA A 95 3.55 -16.88 -4.99
N ILE A 96 2.53 -16.63 -5.83
CA ILE A 96 1.38 -17.53 -6.05
C ILE A 96 1.87 -18.92 -6.50
N ARG A 97 2.78 -18.97 -7.48
CA ARG A 97 3.42 -20.19 -7.98
C ARG A 97 4.12 -20.96 -6.86
N LYS A 98 5.01 -20.30 -6.11
CA LYS A 98 5.77 -20.90 -5.00
C LYS A 98 4.82 -21.48 -3.96
N GLY A 99 3.83 -20.72 -3.49
CA GLY A 99 2.83 -21.18 -2.52
C GLY A 99 1.96 -22.35 -2.99
N ILE A 100 1.59 -22.42 -4.28
CA ILE A 100 0.86 -23.59 -4.83
C ILE A 100 1.78 -24.84 -4.86
N LEU A 101 3.05 -24.67 -5.23
CA LEU A 101 3.98 -25.79 -5.41
C LEU A 101 4.49 -26.39 -4.09
N GLU A 102 4.30 -25.72 -2.94
CA GLU A 102 4.51 -26.31 -1.61
C GLU A 102 3.57 -27.50 -1.33
N PHE A 103 2.36 -27.52 -1.91
CA PHE A 103 1.39 -28.60 -1.76
C PHE A 103 1.57 -29.76 -2.76
N GLY A 104 2.39 -29.59 -3.79
CA GLY A 104 2.70 -30.64 -4.77
C GLY A 104 3.14 -30.15 -6.14
N PRO A 105 3.49 -31.06 -7.07
CA PRO A 105 3.97 -30.71 -8.39
C PRO A 105 2.91 -30.03 -9.27
N ALA A 106 3.39 -29.16 -10.17
CA ALA A 106 2.61 -28.57 -11.26
C ALA A 106 1.90 -29.62 -12.13
N ASN A 107 0.90 -29.18 -12.89
CA ASN A 107 0.05 -29.98 -13.78
C ASN A 107 -0.83 -31.05 -13.12
N THR A 108 -0.43 -31.65 -11.99
CA THR A 108 -1.21 -32.71 -11.32
C THR A 108 -1.72 -32.35 -9.92
N THR A 109 -1.31 -31.23 -9.32
CA THR A 109 -1.81 -30.81 -7.99
C THR A 109 -2.90 -29.74 -8.10
N ALA A 110 -4.00 -29.94 -7.40
CA ALA A 110 -5.04 -28.93 -7.19
C ALA A 110 -5.21 -28.67 -5.68
N VAL A 111 -5.01 -27.42 -5.28
CA VAL A 111 -5.12 -26.96 -3.89
C VAL A 111 -6.53 -26.44 -3.66
N LEU A 112 -7.24 -27.00 -2.68
CA LEU A 112 -8.64 -26.73 -2.36
C LEU A 112 -8.77 -26.15 -0.94
N PHE A 113 -9.59 -25.12 -0.79
CA PHE A 113 -10.03 -24.61 0.50
C PHE A 113 -11.43 -25.17 0.82
N GLU A 114 -11.46 -26.48 1.13
CA GLU A 114 -12.67 -27.26 1.39
C GLU A 114 -13.51 -26.73 2.57
N GLY A 115 -12.87 -26.16 3.59
CA GLY A 115 -13.48 -25.48 4.72
C GLY A 115 -13.54 -23.95 4.58
N LEU A 116 -13.52 -23.45 3.33
CA LEU A 116 -13.32 -22.04 2.96
C LEU A 116 -11.90 -21.54 3.32
N MET A 117 -11.54 -20.34 2.82
CA MET A 117 -10.26 -19.72 3.13
C MET A 117 -10.37 -18.87 4.39
N ASP A 118 -9.46 -19.10 5.34
CA ASP A 118 -9.38 -18.39 6.63
C ASP A 118 -8.08 -17.59 6.77
N ALA A 119 -7.95 -16.84 7.87
CA ALA A 119 -6.86 -15.89 8.08
C ALA A 119 -5.46 -16.50 8.27
N LYS A 120 -5.29 -17.83 8.23
CA LYS A 120 -3.96 -18.47 8.14
C LYS A 120 -3.38 -18.43 6.72
N ALA A 121 -4.23 -18.33 5.69
CA ALA A 121 -3.78 -18.17 4.33
C ALA A 121 -3.24 -16.75 4.12
N LEU A 122 -1.97 -16.65 3.75
CA LEU A 122 -1.34 -15.40 3.34
C LEU A 122 -1.63 -15.18 1.84
N PHE A 123 -2.86 -14.73 1.58
CA PHE A 123 -3.43 -14.50 0.26
C PHE A 123 -4.06 -13.10 0.16
N LEU A 124 -3.73 -12.37 -0.91
CA LEU A 124 -4.18 -11.00 -1.16
C LEU A 124 -5.70 -10.89 -1.33
N THR A 125 -6.38 -10.25 -0.38
CA THR A 125 -7.81 -9.85 -0.40
C THR A 125 -8.83 -10.97 -0.68
N ALA A 126 -8.51 -12.21 -0.31
CA ALA A 126 -9.45 -13.35 -0.45
C ALA A 126 -10.78 -13.11 0.29
N ASN A 127 -11.87 -13.69 -0.22
CA ASN A 127 -13.20 -13.61 0.42
C ASN A 127 -13.53 -14.88 1.23
N THR A 128 -14.41 -14.75 2.21
CA THR A 128 -14.76 -15.82 3.16
C THR A 128 -15.93 -16.71 2.73
N THR A 129 -16.56 -16.47 1.56
CA THR A 129 -17.82 -17.13 1.17
C THR A 129 -17.70 -18.05 -0.05
N SER A 130 -16.65 -17.88 -0.86
CA SER A 130 -16.35 -18.72 -2.02
C SER A 130 -15.50 -19.93 -1.64
N VAL A 131 -15.78 -21.10 -2.22
CA VAL A 131 -14.88 -22.26 -2.15
C VAL A 131 -13.74 -22.03 -3.13
N TYR A 132 -12.54 -21.73 -2.63
CA TYR A 132 -11.37 -21.44 -3.48
C TYR A 132 -10.65 -22.71 -3.92
N MET A 133 -10.23 -22.73 -5.19
CA MET A 133 -9.39 -23.76 -5.77
C MET A 133 -8.31 -23.16 -6.68
N PHE A 134 -7.11 -23.75 -6.64
CA PHE A 134 -5.94 -23.30 -7.39
C PHE A 134 -5.16 -24.47 -7.99
N SER A 135 -4.50 -24.23 -9.12
CA SER A 135 -3.48 -25.11 -9.67
C SER A 135 -2.44 -24.32 -10.47
N TRP A 136 -1.23 -24.87 -10.61
CA TRP A 136 -0.19 -24.32 -11.48
C TRP A 136 -0.09 -25.15 -12.76
N LEU A 137 -0.47 -24.53 -13.89
CA LEU A 137 -0.25 -25.05 -15.22
C LEU A 137 1.18 -24.73 -15.64
N GLN A 138 1.97 -25.75 -15.96
CA GLN A 138 3.30 -25.63 -16.52
C GLN A 138 3.33 -26.30 -17.91
N LEU A 139 3.24 -25.49 -18.96
CA LEU A 139 3.32 -25.94 -20.35
C LEU A 139 4.73 -26.42 -20.70
N GLY A 140 4.79 -27.33 -21.68
CA GLY A 140 5.99 -27.73 -22.40
C GLY A 140 5.79 -27.54 -23.90
N ASP A 141 6.38 -28.41 -24.72
CA ASP A 141 6.34 -28.29 -26.19
C ASP A 141 4.96 -28.61 -26.83
N GLU A 142 4.02 -29.18 -26.08
CA GLU A 142 2.66 -29.51 -26.55
C GLU A 142 1.54 -28.76 -25.78
N PRO A 143 0.34 -28.60 -26.38
CA PRO A 143 -0.82 -28.04 -25.71
C PRO A 143 -1.24 -28.83 -24.47
N MET A 144 -1.72 -28.12 -23.44
CA MET A 144 -2.32 -28.72 -22.26
C MET A 144 -3.85 -28.56 -22.33
N VAL A 145 -4.56 -29.64 -22.04
CA VAL A 145 -6.01 -29.64 -21.84
C VAL A 145 -6.30 -29.35 -20.36
N ILE A 146 -7.34 -28.54 -20.12
CA ILE A 146 -8.00 -28.43 -18.82
C ILE A 146 -9.47 -28.83 -19.00
N GLU A 147 -9.99 -29.65 -18.09
CA GLU A 147 -11.42 -29.96 -17.99
C GLU A 147 -11.99 -29.27 -16.75
N THR A 148 -13.09 -28.52 -16.90
CA THR A 148 -13.65 -27.66 -15.85
C THR A 148 -14.95 -28.23 -15.27
N PRO A 149 -15.17 -28.12 -13.94
CA PRO A 149 -16.48 -28.40 -13.35
C PRO A 149 -17.52 -27.33 -13.76
N PRO A 150 -18.82 -27.68 -13.78
CA PRO A 150 -19.91 -26.72 -14.00
C PRO A 150 -20.09 -25.78 -12.80
N ASN A 151 -20.81 -24.68 -13.02
CA ASN A 151 -21.20 -23.69 -12.01
C ASN A 151 -20.04 -23.19 -11.11
N VAL A 152 -19.00 -22.65 -11.75
CA VAL A 152 -17.87 -21.99 -11.08
C VAL A 152 -17.62 -20.60 -11.68
N LEU A 153 -16.76 -19.80 -11.04
CA LEU A 153 -16.09 -18.67 -11.66
C LEU A 153 -14.60 -18.93 -11.66
N GLY A 154 -14.00 -19.18 -12.82
CA GLY A 154 -12.57 -19.42 -12.96
C GLY A 154 -11.94 -18.63 -14.10
N PHE A 155 -10.61 -18.51 -14.06
CA PHE A 155 -9.82 -17.89 -15.10
C PHE A 155 -8.38 -18.43 -15.10
N ILE A 156 -7.69 -18.17 -16.20
CA ILE A 156 -6.26 -18.47 -16.38
C ILE A 156 -5.51 -17.15 -16.54
N ASN A 157 -4.41 -16.99 -15.80
CA ASN A 157 -3.48 -15.87 -15.96
C ASN A 157 -2.06 -16.38 -16.28
N ASP A 158 -1.38 -15.68 -17.19
CA ASP A 158 0.01 -15.95 -17.57
C ASP A 158 0.99 -15.47 -16.48
N HIS A 159 2.25 -15.91 -16.52
CA HIS A 159 3.26 -15.61 -15.49
C HIS A 159 3.64 -14.12 -15.42
N TRP A 160 3.29 -13.33 -16.45
CA TRP A 160 3.39 -11.86 -16.44
C TRP A 160 2.14 -11.19 -15.83
N PHE A 161 1.26 -11.98 -15.20
CA PHE A 161 -0.04 -11.63 -14.64
C PHE A 161 -1.07 -11.14 -15.67
N LYS A 162 -1.01 -11.63 -16.91
CA LYS A 162 -1.93 -11.21 -17.99
C LYS A 162 -3.08 -12.20 -18.16
N TYR A 163 -4.25 -11.70 -18.53
CA TYR A 163 -5.43 -12.51 -18.81
C TYR A 163 -5.19 -13.46 -20.00
N VAL A 164 -5.59 -14.72 -19.85
CA VAL A 164 -5.51 -15.76 -20.91
C VAL A 164 -6.91 -16.18 -21.35
N ILE A 165 -7.77 -16.67 -20.43
CA ILE A 165 -9.17 -17.03 -20.70
C ILE A 165 -9.98 -17.19 -19.39
N ASP A 166 -11.26 -16.84 -19.40
CA ASP A 166 -12.25 -17.15 -18.36
C ASP A 166 -12.89 -18.55 -18.56
N PHE A 167 -13.38 -19.18 -17.49
CA PHE A 167 -14.18 -20.40 -17.53
C PHE A 167 -15.27 -20.45 -16.45
N GLY A 168 -16.30 -21.28 -16.66
CA GLY A 168 -17.50 -21.34 -15.84
C GLY A 168 -18.55 -20.30 -16.24
N ASN A 169 -19.24 -19.71 -15.26
CA ASN A 169 -20.48 -18.93 -15.46
C ASN A 169 -20.32 -17.65 -16.29
N LEU A 170 -19.08 -17.17 -16.49
CA LEU A 170 -18.74 -16.03 -17.34
C LEU A 170 -17.69 -16.39 -18.42
N GLY A 171 -17.39 -17.68 -18.58
CA GLY A 171 -16.52 -18.21 -19.62
C GLY A 171 -17.28 -18.71 -20.86
N PRO A 172 -16.56 -19.20 -21.89
CA PRO A 172 -17.15 -19.67 -23.14
C PRO A 172 -17.84 -21.04 -23.03
N ASP A 173 -17.74 -21.69 -21.87
CA ASP A 173 -18.45 -22.92 -21.49
C ASP A 173 -19.80 -22.65 -20.79
N GLU A 174 -20.20 -21.37 -20.64
CA GLU A 174 -21.51 -20.93 -20.14
C GLU A 174 -21.95 -21.61 -18.82
N GLY A 175 -21.00 -21.86 -17.92
CA GLY A 175 -21.24 -22.54 -16.64
C GLY A 175 -21.54 -24.04 -16.74
N GLN A 176 -21.50 -24.65 -17.92
CA GLN A 176 -21.81 -26.08 -18.12
C GLN A 176 -20.62 -27.01 -17.83
N GLY A 177 -19.42 -26.45 -17.64
CA GLY A 177 -18.16 -27.20 -17.66
C GLY A 177 -17.74 -27.51 -19.10
N GLY A 178 -16.44 -27.43 -19.38
CA GLY A 178 -15.91 -27.49 -20.74
C GLY A 178 -14.51 -28.07 -20.82
N LYS A 179 -14.05 -28.32 -22.04
CA LYS A 179 -12.66 -28.70 -22.35
C LYS A 179 -11.95 -27.51 -22.94
N PHE A 180 -10.93 -27.03 -22.25
CA PHE A 180 -10.09 -25.91 -22.63
C PHE A 180 -8.77 -26.43 -23.17
N LEU A 181 -8.19 -25.76 -24.16
CA LEU A 181 -6.89 -26.14 -24.74
C LEU A 181 -5.96 -24.94 -24.71
N VAL A 182 -4.99 -24.97 -23.79
CA VAL A 182 -3.98 -23.90 -23.64
C VAL A 182 -2.78 -24.24 -24.53
N LEU A 183 -2.57 -23.41 -25.56
CA LEU A 183 -1.46 -23.55 -26.50
C LEU A 183 -0.18 -22.91 -25.92
N PRO A 184 0.98 -23.59 -25.98
CA PRO A 184 2.23 -23.03 -25.48
C PRO A 184 2.69 -21.80 -26.29
N PRO A 185 3.59 -20.97 -25.70
CA PRO A 185 4.06 -19.74 -26.33
C PRO A 185 4.74 -20.04 -27.67
N GLY A 186 4.23 -19.44 -28.75
CA GLY A 186 4.74 -19.67 -30.11
C GLY A 186 4.27 -20.96 -30.80
N TYR A 187 3.28 -21.68 -30.26
CA TYR A 187 2.78 -22.93 -30.88
C TYR A 187 2.17 -22.73 -32.29
N GLU A 188 2.74 -23.39 -33.30
CA GLU A 188 2.29 -23.40 -34.70
C GLU A 188 1.66 -24.75 -35.16
N GLY A 189 1.50 -25.72 -34.25
CA GLY A 189 0.98 -27.05 -34.58
C GLY A 189 -0.53 -27.11 -34.84
N GLU A 190 -1.02 -28.29 -35.25
CA GLU A 190 -2.46 -28.51 -35.49
C GLU A 190 -3.27 -28.38 -34.20
N VAL A 191 -4.33 -27.57 -34.25
CA VAL A 191 -5.27 -27.35 -33.14
C VAL A 191 -6.53 -28.19 -33.41
N PRO A 192 -6.87 -29.19 -32.57
CA PRO A 192 -8.04 -30.03 -32.78
C PRO A 192 -9.36 -29.31 -32.45
N ASP A 193 -10.41 -29.69 -33.17
CA ASP A 193 -11.80 -29.30 -32.86
C ASP A 193 -12.25 -29.81 -31.49
N GLY A 194 -13.26 -29.15 -30.91
CA GLY A 194 -13.94 -29.60 -29.68
C GLY A 194 -13.38 -29.04 -28.37
N TYR A 195 -12.57 -27.98 -28.43
CA TYR A 195 -12.00 -27.30 -27.27
C TYR A 195 -12.24 -25.78 -27.32
N HIS A 196 -12.35 -25.16 -26.15
CA HIS A 196 -12.20 -23.71 -25.98
C HIS A 196 -10.70 -23.38 -25.99
N VAL A 197 -10.20 -22.92 -27.13
CA VAL A 197 -8.76 -22.72 -27.36
C VAL A 197 -8.30 -21.38 -26.78
N ALA A 198 -7.25 -21.41 -25.98
CA ALA A 198 -6.58 -20.24 -25.43
C ALA A 198 -5.09 -20.25 -25.80
N ARG A 199 -4.47 -19.07 -25.92
CA ARG A 199 -3.03 -18.94 -26.16
C ARG A 199 -2.44 -18.02 -25.10
N THR A 200 -1.36 -18.48 -24.49
CA THR A 200 -0.61 -17.75 -23.46
C THR A 200 0.77 -17.34 -23.99
N ASN A 201 1.40 -16.38 -23.32
CA ASN A 201 2.75 -15.91 -23.64
C ASN A 201 3.83 -16.56 -22.76
N THR A 202 3.42 -17.29 -21.71
CA THR A 202 4.31 -17.95 -20.74
C THR A 202 4.04 -19.43 -20.63
N ASN A 203 5.04 -20.18 -20.20
CA ASN A 203 4.95 -21.60 -19.93
C ASN A 203 4.21 -21.86 -18.61
N GLY A 204 4.58 -21.13 -17.55
CA GLY A 204 3.87 -21.13 -16.28
C GLY A 204 2.61 -20.28 -16.33
N ASN A 205 1.50 -20.78 -15.81
CA ASN A 205 0.19 -20.12 -15.79
C ASN A 205 -0.56 -20.49 -14.50
N TRP A 206 -1.23 -19.51 -13.89
CA TRP A 206 -2.10 -19.72 -12.74
C TRP A 206 -3.50 -20.10 -13.21
N VAL A 207 -4.02 -21.23 -12.72
CA VAL A 207 -5.40 -21.66 -12.93
C VAL A 207 -6.13 -21.54 -11.59
N ILE A 208 -7.10 -20.63 -11.51
CA ILE A 208 -7.89 -20.36 -10.31
C ILE A 208 -9.38 -20.53 -10.65
N TRP A 209 -10.13 -21.14 -9.72
CA TRP A 209 -11.58 -21.11 -9.76
C TRP A 209 -12.18 -20.99 -8.36
N ARG A 210 -13.42 -20.49 -8.34
CA ARG A 210 -14.27 -20.37 -7.17
C ARG A 210 -15.54 -21.16 -7.39
N GLY A 211 -15.78 -22.15 -6.55
CA GLY A 211 -17.08 -22.80 -6.42
C GLY A 211 -17.97 -22.05 -5.44
N TYR A 212 -19.28 -22.19 -5.62
CA TYR A 212 -20.29 -21.61 -4.72
C TYR A 212 -20.61 -22.57 -3.58
N GLN A 213 -20.91 -22.03 -2.41
CA GLN A 213 -21.62 -22.78 -1.37
C GLN A 213 -23.05 -23.06 -1.82
N LYS A 214 -23.63 -24.15 -1.34
CA LYS A 214 -25.05 -24.49 -1.50
C LYS A 214 -25.60 -24.90 -0.15
N ASP A 215 -26.75 -24.35 0.24
CA ASP A 215 -27.44 -24.67 1.50
C ASP A 215 -26.52 -24.55 2.75
N GLY A 216 -25.52 -23.65 2.70
CA GLY A 216 -24.50 -23.45 3.74
C GLY A 216 -23.35 -24.47 3.76
N THR A 217 -23.18 -25.29 2.72
CA THR A 217 -22.08 -26.28 2.61
C THR A 217 -21.25 -26.11 1.33
N THR A 218 -19.99 -26.50 1.42
CA THR A 218 -18.99 -26.52 0.32
C THR A 218 -18.99 -27.85 -0.48
N ASP A 219 -19.71 -28.87 -0.01
CA ASP A 219 -19.60 -30.27 -0.49
C ASP A 219 -19.82 -30.43 -1.99
N LEU A 220 -20.77 -29.68 -2.57
CA LEU A 220 -21.10 -29.77 -3.99
C LEU A 220 -19.93 -29.27 -4.87
N ALA A 221 -19.35 -28.12 -4.53
CA ALA A 221 -18.22 -27.56 -5.26
C ALA A 221 -16.96 -28.44 -5.15
N ILE A 222 -16.73 -29.02 -3.97
CA ILE A 222 -15.60 -29.94 -3.72
C ILE A 222 -15.77 -31.24 -4.52
N SER A 223 -16.95 -31.87 -4.44
CA SER A 223 -17.21 -33.14 -5.10
C SER A 223 -17.18 -33.02 -6.62
N GLN A 224 -17.84 -32.00 -7.20
CA GLN A 224 -17.77 -31.73 -8.63
C GLN A 224 -16.34 -31.40 -9.10
N THR A 225 -15.57 -30.65 -8.31
CA THR A 225 -14.15 -30.38 -8.63
C THR A 225 -13.33 -31.68 -8.63
N LYS A 226 -13.45 -32.51 -7.59
CA LYS A 226 -12.70 -33.79 -7.50
C LYS A 226 -13.11 -34.77 -8.61
N GLU A 227 -14.39 -34.84 -8.93
CA GLU A 227 -14.92 -35.70 -10.00
C GLU A 227 -14.45 -35.23 -11.39
N LEU A 228 -14.53 -33.93 -11.70
CA LEU A 228 -14.44 -33.43 -13.08
C LEU A 228 -13.15 -32.66 -13.42
N PHE A 229 -12.52 -31.95 -12.47
CA PHE A 229 -11.35 -31.13 -12.79
C PHE A 229 -10.14 -32.00 -13.19
N ARG A 230 -9.58 -31.75 -14.38
CA ARG A 230 -8.38 -32.45 -14.88
C ARG A 230 -7.48 -31.46 -15.61
N MET A 231 -6.18 -31.68 -15.56
CA MET A 231 -5.20 -30.95 -16.35
C MET A 231 -4.11 -31.90 -16.87
N TYR A 232 -3.86 -31.90 -18.18
CA TYR A 232 -2.99 -32.91 -18.81
C TYR A 232 -2.51 -32.53 -20.21
N PRO A 233 -1.38 -33.09 -20.72
CA PRO A 233 -0.91 -32.83 -22.08
C PRO A 233 -1.86 -33.43 -23.12
N LEU A 234 -2.10 -32.76 -24.26
CA LEU A 234 -3.05 -33.18 -25.28
C LEU A 234 -2.83 -34.63 -25.78
N SER A 235 -1.57 -35.08 -25.83
CA SER A 235 -1.17 -36.47 -26.13
C SER A 235 -1.76 -37.53 -25.18
N GLN A 236 -2.20 -37.13 -23.97
CA GLN A 236 -2.70 -38.01 -22.91
C GLN A 236 -4.23 -37.98 -22.77
N LYS A 237 -4.97 -37.30 -23.65
CA LYS A 237 -6.44 -37.11 -23.55
C LYS A 237 -7.27 -38.38 -23.42
N ASP A 238 -6.78 -39.50 -23.96
CA ASP A 238 -7.47 -40.79 -23.95
C ASP A 238 -7.14 -41.62 -22.69
N ASN A 239 -6.15 -41.19 -21.89
CA ASN A 239 -5.82 -41.71 -20.56
C ASN A 239 -5.14 -40.61 -19.70
N PRO A 240 -5.89 -39.65 -19.14
CA PRO A 240 -5.32 -38.59 -18.32
C PRO A 240 -4.63 -39.10 -17.04
N PRO A 241 -3.61 -38.38 -16.53
CA PRO A 241 -3.04 -38.63 -15.20
C PRO A 241 -4.06 -38.38 -14.08
N GLU A 242 -3.81 -39.00 -12.93
CA GLU A 242 -4.60 -38.79 -11.71
C GLU A 242 -4.24 -37.44 -11.06
N MET A 243 -5.26 -36.71 -10.60
CA MET A 243 -5.11 -35.41 -9.93
C MET A 243 -4.94 -35.58 -8.42
N ASN A 244 -3.89 -34.97 -7.87
CA ASN A 244 -3.64 -34.83 -6.44
C ASN A 244 -4.43 -33.64 -5.89
N PHE A 245 -5.58 -33.91 -5.25
CA PHE A 245 -6.39 -32.88 -4.59
C PHE A 245 -5.98 -32.71 -3.13
N VAL A 246 -5.52 -31.52 -2.74
CA VAL A 246 -4.95 -31.23 -1.41
C VAL A 246 -5.75 -30.15 -0.70
N ASN A 247 -6.21 -30.43 0.52
CA ASN A 247 -6.98 -29.49 1.33
C ASN A 247 -6.06 -28.54 2.13
N ALA A 248 -6.07 -27.24 1.82
CA ALA A 248 -5.26 -26.21 2.50
C ALA A 248 -6.04 -25.39 3.56
N SER A 249 -7.32 -25.70 3.81
CA SER A 249 -8.13 -25.01 4.83
C SER A 249 -7.49 -25.13 6.21
N GLY A 250 -7.42 -24.04 6.98
CA GLY A 250 -6.77 -24.04 8.28
C GLY A 250 -5.26 -24.28 8.27
N GLN A 251 -4.60 -24.23 7.11
CA GLN A 251 -3.14 -24.31 6.95
C GLN A 251 -2.52 -22.95 6.61
N GLU A 252 -1.24 -22.80 6.87
CA GLU A 252 -0.44 -21.68 6.36
C GLU A 252 -0.10 -21.93 4.88
N MET A 253 -0.26 -20.90 4.05
CA MET A 253 0.09 -20.89 2.63
C MET A 253 0.46 -19.46 2.27
N ASN A 254 1.69 -19.21 1.79
CA ASN A 254 2.08 -17.86 1.36
C ASN A 254 2.02 -17.70 -0.16
N THR A 255 1.28 -16.69 -0.61
CA THR A 255 1.20 -16.25 -2.01
C THR A 255 1.58 -14.78 -2.19
N ILE A 256 2.09 -14.14 -1.13
CA ILE A 256 2.45 -12.73 -1.10
C ILE A 256 3.95 -12.56 -1.36
N HIS A 257 4.24 -11.78 -2.39
CA HIS A 257 5.57 -11.33 -2.80
C HIS A 257 6.24 -10.44 -1.75
N ARG A 258 7.56 -10.25 -1.87
CA ARG A 258 8.30 -9.39 -0.96
C ARG A 258 8.11 -7.90 -1.26
N MET A 259 8.37 -7.09 -0.22
CA MET A 259 8.24 -5.63 -0.22
C MET A 259 9.60 -4.92 -0.03
N ASP A 260 10.70 -5.65 -0.16
CA ASP A 260 12.08 -5.20 0.00
C ASP A 260 12.94 -5.64 -1.19
N ALA A 261 14.27 -5.51 -1.11
CA ALA A 261 15.18 -5.71 -2.25
C ALA A 261 15.11 -7.11 -2.90
N GLU A 262 14.63 -8.14 -2.18
CA GLU A 262 14.50 -9.49 -2.74
C GLU A 262 13.33 -9.63 -3.72
N ILE A 263 12.44 -8.64 -3.84
CA ILE A 263 11.44 -8.61 -4.93
C ILE A 263 12.12 -8.62 -6.31
N PHE A 264 13.34 -8.07 -6.42
CA PHE A 264 14.12 -8.12 -7.66
C PHE A 264 14.63 -9.54 -7.96
N SER A 265 14.87 -10.35 -6.93
CA SER A 265 15.15 -11.79 -7.04
C SER A 265 13.91 -12.55 -7.53
N GLU A 266 12.72 -12.26 -6.99
CA GLU A 266 11.43 -12.83 -7.42
C GLU A 266 11.10 -12.47 -8.89
N ILE A 267 11.28 -11.21 -9.29
CA ILE A 267 11.11 -10.77 -10.69
C ILE A 267 12.14 -11.46 -11.61
N ASN A 268 13.39 -11.61 -11.15
CA ASN A 268 14.41 -12.32 -11.91
C ASN A 268 14.06 -13.80 -12.11
N ASP A 269 13.51 -14.51 -11.12
CA ASP A 269 13.09 -15.91 -11.27
C ASP A 269 12.09 -16.10 -12.43
N VAL A 270 11.14 -15.17 -12.61
CA VAL A 270 10.22 -15.16 -13.75
C VAL A 270 10.94 -14.82 -15.05
N VAL A 271 11.79 -13.79 -15.05
CA VAL A 271 12.60 -13.43 -16.23
C VAL A 271 13.47 -14.60 -16.68
N GLN A 272 14.09 -15.37 -15.78
CA GLN A 272 14.90 -16.53 -16.17
C GLN A 272 14.06 -17.74 -16.61
N SER A 273 12.84 -17.93 -16.10
CA SER A 273 11.98 -19.04 -16.50
C SER A 273 11.18 -18.80 -17.79
N GLU A 274 10.76 -17.57 -18.10
CA GLU A 274 9.70 -17.32 -19.11
C GLU A 274 10.11 -16.64 -20.43
N PRO A 275 9.34 -16.79 -21.53
CA PRO A 275 9.56 -16.07 -22.77
C PRO A 275 9.32 -14.56 -22.63
N LEU A 276 10.30 -13.75 -23.04
CA LEU A 276 10.23 -12.28 -22.96
C LEU A 276 9.12 -11.67 -23.82
N MET A 277 8.66 -12.33 -24.88
CA MET A 277 7.63 -11.81 -25.79
C MET A 277 6.27 -11.59 -25.12
N GLY A 278 6.06 -12.16 -23.93
CA GLY A 278 4.88 -11.90 -23.12
C GLY A 278 4.91 -10.59 -22.34
N GLU A 279 6.05 -9.91 -22.25
CA GLU A 279 6.19 -8.67 -21.49
C GLU A 279 6.57 -7.44 -22.34
N ASN A 280 6.15 -6.28 -21.85
CA ASN A 280 6.41 -4.97 -22.38
C ASN A 280 7.93 -4.66 -22.46
N PRO A 281 8.46 -4.22 -23.64
CA PRO A 281 9.88 -3.93 -23.82
C PRO A 281 10.44 -2.82 -22.91
N GLU A 282 9.64 -1.82 -22.54
CA GLU A 282 10.09 -0.72 -21.68
C GLU A 282 10.35 -1.19 -20.24
N LEU A 283 9.47 -2.03 -19.67
CA LEU A 283 9.70 -2.70 -18.37
C LEU A 283 10.92 -3.63 -18.43
N LEU A 284 11.05 -4.42 -19.49
CA LEU A 284 12.24 -5.25 -19.71
C LEU A 284 13.52 -4.42 -19.85
N GLY A 285 13.42 -3.19 -20.37
CA GLY A 285 14.51 -2.22 -20.41
C GLY A 285 14.93 -1.71 -19.02
N HIS A 286 13.97 -1.43 -18.14
CA HIS A 286 14.26 -1.07 -16.74
C HIS A 286 14.89 -2.23 -15.96
N LEU A 287 14.40 -3.46 -16.17
CA LEU A 287 14.98 -4.67 -15.57
C LEU A 287 16.41 -4.93 -16.07
N ALA A 288 16.65 -4.79 -17.38
CA ALA A 288 17.98 -4.94 -17.95
C ALA A 288 18.98 -3.87 -17.44
N ALA A 289 18.52 -2.64 -17.22
CA ALA A 289 19.36 -1.55 -16.69
C ALA A 289 19.86 -1.80 -15.26
N ILE A 290 19.09 -2.53 -14.44
CA ILE A 290 19.50 -2.95 -13.08
C ILE A 290 20.21 -4.32 -13.05
N GLY A 291 20.43 -4.96 -14.20
CA GLY A 291 21.15 -6.23 -14.34
C GLY A 291 20.28 -7.49 -14.45
N ILE A 292 18.96 -7.39 -14.43
CA ILE A 292 18.05 -8.53 -14.65
C ILE A 292 17.92 -8.77 -16.15
N VAL A 293 18.72 -9.71 -16.67
CA VAL A 293 18.81 -10.02 -18.11
C VAL A 293 18.62 -11.52 -18.36
N LYS A 294 17.79 -11.86 -19.35
CA LYS A 294 17.49 -13.25 -19.73
C LYS A 294 18.78 -14.02 -20.07
N GLY A 295 18.99 -15.16 -19.40
CA GLY A 295 20.14 -16.03 -19.59
C GLY A 295 21.43 -15.53 -18.93
N GLN A 296 21.36 -14.53 -18.05
CA GLN A 296 22.47 -14.07 -17.21
C GLN A 296 22.15 -14.27 -15.72
N PRO A 297 23.15 -14.50 -14.85
CA PRO A 297 22.94 -14.47 -13.41
C PRO A 297 22.70 -13.04 -12.92
N PHE A 298 21.80 -12.88 -11.95
CA PHE A 298 21.56 -11.59 -11.30
C PHE A 298 22.48 -11.44 -10.08
N GLU A 299 23.66 -10.85 -10.31
CA GLU A 299 24.71 -10.67 -9.30
C GLU A 299 25.04 -9.16 -9.14
N PRO A 300 24.15 -8.35 -8.54
CA PRO A 300 24.37 -6.92 -8.36
C PRO A 300 25.55 -6.64 -7.41
N ASP A 301 26.36 -5.63 -7.72
CA ASP A 301 27.46 -5.16 -6.85
C ASP A 301 26.95 -4.39 -5.61
N GLU A 302 27.83 -4.10 -4.64
CA GLU A 302 27.47 -3.38 -3.40
C GLU A 302 26.76 -2.04 -3.66
N ARG A 303 27.09 -1.36 -4.76
CA ARG A 303 26.49 -0.09 -5.16
C ARG A 303 25.06 -0.31 -5.68
N MET A 304 24.86 -1.30 -6.56
CA MET A 304 23.55 -1.64 -7.08
C MET A 304 22.66 -2.22 -5.97
N GLN A 305 23.17 -3.07 -5.08
CA GLN A 305 22.44 -3.58 -3.91
C GLN A 305 21.86 -2.43 -3.05
N ALA A 306 22.66 -1.42 -2.73
CA ALA A 306 22.19 -0.24 -1.98
C ALA A 306 21.13 0.59 -2.76
N ILE A 307 21.24 0.65 -4.09
CA ILE A 307 20.25 1.31 -4.96
C ILE A 307 18.94 0.53 -5.00
N LEU A 308 18.98 -0.80 -5.10
CA LEU A 308 17.83 -1.69 -5.07
C LEU A 308 17.12 -1.62 -3.70
N GLU A 309 17.87 -1.61 -2.60
CA GLU A 309 17.31 -1.45 -1.25
C GLU A 309 16.61 -0.09 -1.08
N ALA A 310 17.22 1.00 -1.55
CA ALA A 310 16.59 2.32 -1.53
C ALA A 310 15.34 2.40 -2.43
N ALA A 311 15.39 1.80 -3.61
CA ALA A 311 14.27 1.76 -4.55
C ALA A 311 13.09 0.93 -4.02
N ALA A 312 13.35 -0.22 -3.38
CA ALA A 312 12.31 -1.04 -2.77
C ALA A 312 11.68 -0.36 -1.53
N LYS A 313 12.47 0.34 -0.72
CA LYS A 313 11.95 1.18 0.37
C LYS A 313 11.04 2.30 -0.14
N ALA A 314 11.41 2.95 -1.24
CA ALA A 314 10.57 3.96 -1.87
C ALA A 314 9.29 3.34 -2.48
N GLY A 315 9.43 2.30 -3.32
CA GLY A 315 8.32 1.65 -4.01
C GLY A 315 7.28 1.03 -3.07
N SER A 316 7.73 0.39 -1.99
CA SER A 316 6.85 -0.22 -0.98
C SER A 316 6.05 0.79 -0.17
N VAL A 317 6.57 2.01 0.02
CA VAL A 317 5.80 3.14 0.56
C VAL A 317 4.84 3.67 -0.50
N THR A 318 5.31 3.86 -1.75
CA THR A 318 4.50 4.38 -2.86
C THR A 318 3.23 3.56 -3.09
N VAL A 319 3.31 2.23 -3.27
CA VAL A 319 2.10 1.41 -3.52
C VAL A 319 1.13 1.42 -2.34
N LYS A 320 1.65 1.47 -1.09
CA LYS A 320 0.84 1.64 0.13
C LYS A 320 0.12 2.98 0.15
N THR A 321 0.81 4.07 -0.20
CA THR A 321 0.21 5.41 -0.27
C THR A 321 -0.86 5.49 -1.37
N ILE A 322 -0.59 4.97 -2.56
CA ILE A 322 -1.54 5.01 -3.68
C ILE A 322 -2.83 4.25 -3.34
N ILE A 323 -2.75 3.03 -2.79
CA ILE A 323 -3.98 2.26 -2.48
C ILE A 323 -4.72 2.75 -1.23
N SER A 324 -4.03 3.34 -0.24
CA SER A 324 -4.70 3.77 1.00
C SER A 324 -5.22 5.19 0.96
N LYS A 325 -4.59 6.08 0.18
CA LYS A 325 -4.97 7.50 0.07
C LYS A 325 -4.61 8.06 -1.33
N PRO A 326 -5.28 7.60 -2.40
CA PRO A 326 -5.00 8.05 -3.75
C PRO A 326 -5.36 9.53 -3.95
N ASN A 327 -4.51 10.24 -4.70
CA ASN A 327 -4.75 11.59 -5.20
C ASN A 327 -5.57 11.61 -6.52
N ASP A 328 -5.72 10.46 -7.18
CA ASP A 328 -6.48 10.32 -8.41
C ASP A 328 -7.94 9.99 -8.09
N GLU A 329 -8.85 10.92 -8.39
CA GLU A 329 -10.28 10.80 -8.10
C GLU A 329 -10.92 9.54 -8.71
N ARG A 330 -10.33 8.97 -9.78
CA ARG A 330 -10.83 7.75 -10.44
C ARG A 330 -10.75 6.48 -9.58
N PHE A 331 -10.03 6.52 -8.45
CA PHE A 331 -10.07 5.46 -7.45
C PHE A 331 -11.37 5.44 -6.64
N TYR A 332 -12.09 6.55 -6.50
CA TYR A 332 -13.26 6.60 -5.62
C TYR A 332 -14.53 6.26 -6.38
N TRP A 333 -15.41 5.45 -5.77
CA TRP A 333 -16.75 5.20 -6.32
C TRP A 333 -17.59 6.48 -6.31
N TYR A 334 -17.42 7.36 -5.31
CA TYR A 334 -18.16 8.61 -5.15
C TYR A 334 -17.19 9.78 -4.84
N PRO A 335 -16.45 10.28 -5.85
CA PRO A 335 -15.37 11.25 -5.65
C PRO A 335 -15.83 12.52 -4.92
N GLY A 336 -15.10 12.92 -3.89
CA GLY A 336 -15.41 14.10 -3.07
C GLY A 336 -16.57 13.93 -2.08
N GLU A 337 -17.26 12.78 -2.08
CA GLU A 337 -18.39 12.51 -1.18
C GLU A 337 -18.19 11.31 -0.24
N SER A 338 -17.27 10.40 -0.54
CA SER A 338 -17.03 9.17 0.24
C SER A 338 -15.61 8.63 0.00
N TYR A 339 -15.07 7.88 0.96
CA TYR A 339 -13.76 7.22 0.87
C TYR A 339 -13.81 5.79 0.30
N TRP A 340 -14.99 5.29 -0.08
CA TRP A 340 -15.14 4.00 -0.75
C TRP A 340 -14.50 3.98 -2.15
N GLN A 341 -13.54 3.08 -2.34
CA GLN A 341 -12.69 2.99 -3.54
C GLN A 341 -12.96 1.74 -4.39
N THR A 342 -12.64 1.83 -5.68
CA THR A 342 -12.68 0.74 -6.66
C THR A 342 -11.28 0.25 -7.02
N ALA A 343 -11.14 -1.06 -7.20
CA ALA A 343 -9.93 -1.70 -7.70
C ALA A 343 -9.76 -1.57 -9.23
N PHE A 344 -10.82 -1.18 -9.93
CA PHE A 344 -10.87 -1.03 -11.38
C PHE A 344 -11.34 0.37 -11.81
N PRO A 345 -10.54 1.43 -11.59
CA PRO A 345 -10.79 2.77 -12.13
C PRO A 345 -11.16 2.75 -13.62
N GLY A 346 -12.29 3.36 -13.97
CA GLY A 346 -12.83 3.37 -15.34
C GLY A 346 -13.34 2.02 -15.87
N GLY A 347 -13.42 0.97 -15.06
CA GLY A 347 -13.84 -0.38 -15.47
C GLY A 347 -12.79 -1.13 -16.30
N ALA A 348 -11.53 -0.70 -16.29
CA ALA A 348 -10.46 -1.31 -17.08
C ALA A 348 -9.70 -2.38 -16.29
N TYR A 349 -10.03 -3.66 -16.51
CA TYR A 349 -9.30 -4.81 -15.92
C TYR A 349 -7.84 -4.93 -16.40
N THR A 350 -7.43 -4.19 -17.43
CA THR A 350 -6.05 -4.08 -17.91
C THR A 350 -5.30 -2.88 -17.33
N TRP A 351 -6.00 -1.97 -16.65
CA TRP A 351 -5.52 -0.63 -16.28
C TRP A 351 -5.02 0.18 -17.50
N GLU A 352 -5.64 -0.01 -18.65
CA GLU A 352 -5.45 0.81 -19.85
C GLU A 352 -6.70 1.68 -20.08
N LEU A 353 -6.50 3.00 -20.07
CA LEU A 353 -7.56 4.01 -20.24
C LEU A 353 -7.13 4.99 -21.34
N ASP A 354 -8.02 5.31 -22.28
CA ASP A 354 -7.79 6.24 -23.40
C ASP A 354 -6.49 5.99 -24.21
N GLY A 355 -6.02 4.73 -24.23
CA GLY A 355 -4.80 4.31 -24.93
C GLY A 355 -3.51 4.44 -24.12
N VAL A 356 -3.56 4.71 -22.82
CA VAL A 356 -2.41 4.72 -21.91
C VAL A 356 -2.60 3.80 -20.70
N THR A 357 -1.52 3.15 -20.27
CA THR A 357 -1.51 2.38 -19.02
C THR A 357 -1.45 3.33 -17.83
N VAL A 358 -2.39 3.22 -16.89
CA VAL A 358 -2.33 3.93 -15.60
C VAL A 358 -1.47 3.13 -14.61
N GLN A 359 -0.15 3.18 -14.81
CA GLN A 359 0.87 2.37 -14.12
C GLN A 359 0.73 2.39 -12.59
N ASP A 360 0.59 3.57 -11.98
CA ASP A 360 0.41 3.74 -10.54
C ASP A 360 -0.78 2.94 -9.98
N ILE A 361 -1.88 2.89 -10.74
CA ILE A 361 -3.11 2.16 -10.38
C ILE A 361 -2.89 0.66 -10.50
N ARG A 362 -2.21 0.21 -11.55
CA ARG A 362 -1.84 -1.21 -11.75
C ARG A 362 -0.89 -1.71 -10.65
N ALA A 363 0.11 -0.91 -10.29
CA ALA A 363 1.05 -1.23 -9.22
C ALA A 363 0.34 -1.32 -7.85
N ALA A 364 -0.55 -0.36 -7.56
CA ALA A 364 -1.40 -0.38 -6.37
C ALA A 364 -2.36 -1.58 -6.35
N PHE A 365 -2.97 -1.95 -7.49
CA PHE A 365 -3.81 -3.14 -7.60
C PHE A 365 -3.03 -4.41 -7.27
N HIS A 366 -1.90 -4.68 -7.94
CA HIS A 366 -1.16 -5.94 -7.73
C HIS A 366 -0.44 -5.99 -6.37
N PHE A 367 -0.24 -4.85 -5.71
CA PHE A 367 0.11 -4.82 -4.29
C PHE A 367 -1.06 -5.27 -3.40
N TYR A 368 -2.30 -4.87 -3.73
CA TYR A 368 -3.48 -5.08 -2.89
C TYR A 368 -4.18 -6.43 -3.12
N ALA A 369 -4.39 -6.80 -4.38
CA ALA A 369 -5.32 -7.82 -4.84
C ALA A 369 -4.73 -8.69 -5.97
N THR A 370 -5.46 -9.74 -6.34
CA THR A 370 -5.03 -10.73 -7.36
C THR A 370 -6.14 -11.06 -8.34
N GLY A 371 -5.74 -11.43 -9.56
CA GLY A 371 -6.63 -11.88 -10.62
C GLY A 371 -6.90 -10.80 -11.66
N VAL A 372 -6.62 -11.13 -12.92
CA VAL A 372 -6.83 -10.24 -14.07
C VAL A 372 -7.82 -10.92 -15.01
N THR A 373 -9.06 -10.43 -15.02
CA THR A 373 -10.17 -10.97 -15.81
C THR A 373 -11.18 -9.85 -16.14
N PRO A 374 -11.75 -9.82 -17.36
CA PRO A 374 -12.88 -8.94 -17.67
C PRO A 374 -14.06 -9.08 -16.67
N ALA A 375 -14.29 -10.29 -16.17
CA ALA A 375 -15.43 -10.63 -15.31
C ALA A 375 -15.50 -9.82 -14.00
N MET A 376 -14.37 -9.29 -13.50
CA MET A 376 -14.34 -8.48 -12.28
C MET A 376 -14.63 -6.98 -12.51
N ALA A 377 -14.51 -6.50 -13.76
CA ALA A 377 -14.69 -5.09 -14.11
C ALA A 377 -15.96 -4.80 -14.95
N LEU A 378 -16.63 -5.84 -15.45
CA LEU A 378 -17.87 -5.72 -16.24
C LEU A 378 -19.10 -5.36 -15.37
N LYS A 379 -19.98 -4.49 -15.89
CA LYS A 379 -21.34 -4.29 -15.36
C LYS A 379 -22.20 -5.52 -15.65
N ALA A 380 -22.15 -6.49 -14.75
CA ALA A 380 -22.92 -7.74 -14.80
C ALA A 380 -24.08 -7.69 -13.79
N VAL A 381 -25.22 -7.13 -14.21
CA VAL A 381 -26.43 -7.04 -13.37
C VAL A 381 -26.90 -8.46 -12.97
N GLY A 382 -27.17 -8.66 -11.68
CA GLY A 382 -27.62 -9.93 -11.11
C GLY A 382 -26.59 -11.06 -11.19
N LYS A 383 -25.30 -10.76 -11.45
CA LYS A 383 -24.27 -11.77 -11.69
C LYS A 383 -22.89 -11.40 -11.13
N GLY A 384 -22.20 -12.39 -10.58
CA GLY A 384 -20.85 -12.21 -10.05
C GLY A 384 -20.86 -11.33 -8.79
N SER A 385 -19.90 -10.40 -8.71
CA SER A 385 -19.76 -9.54 -7.53
C SER A 385 -19.26 -8.14 -7.91
N GLN A 386 -19.52 -7.17 -7.04
CA GLN A 386 -18.88 -5.85 -7.06
C GLN A 386 -18.20 -5.57 -5.72
N TYR A 387 -17.20 -4.70 -5.76
CA TYR A 387 -16.26 -4.48 -4.66
C TYR A 387 -16.08 -2.98 -4.41
N ALA A 388 -16.19 -2.56 -3.16
CA ALA A 388 -15.69 -1.28 -2.68
C ALA A 388 -14.82 -1.49 -1.45
N PHE A 389 -13.72 -0.74 -1.34
CA PHE A 389 -12.78 -0.88 -0.22
C PHE A 389 -12.45 0.47 0.42
N THR A 390 -12.02 0.45 1.68
CA THR A 390 -11.43 1.64 2.32
C THR A 390 -10.38 1.25 3.36
N TYR A 391 -9.37 2.12 3.48
CA TYR A 391 -8.33 2.12 4.52
C TYR A 391 -8.59 3.17 5.61
N VAL A 392 -9.62 4.01 5.44
CA VAL A 392 -9.86 5.22 6.24
C VAL A 392 -11.32 5.37 6.66
N ASP A 393 -11.52 6.14 7.73
CA ASP A 393 -12.83 6.59 8.22
C ASP A 393 -13.41 7.75 7.40
N SER A 394 -14.60 8.22 7.78
CA SER A 394 -15.32 9.35 7.18
C SER A 394 -14.61 10.71 7.27
N ASN A 395 -13.49 10.80 8.00
CA ASN A 395 -12.62 11.98 8.10
C ASN A 395 -11.29 11.78 7.33
N GLY A 396 -11.15 10.67 6.59
CA GLY A 396 -9.94 10.31 5.87
C GLY A 396 -8.77 9.90 6.77
N THR A 397 -9.04 9.49 8.02
CA THR A 397 -8.07 9.01 9.01
C THR A 397 -7.93 7.49 8.91
N PRO A 398 -6.70 6.91 8.94
CA PRO A 398 -6.51 5.46 8.88
C PRO A 398 -7.27 4.69 9.97
N LEU A 399 -7.85 3.55 9.59
CA LEU A 399 -8.62 2.69 10.48
C LEU A 399 -7.69 1.98 11.49
N ASP A 400 -7.81 2.37 12.75
CA ASP A 400 -6.99 1.92 13.89
C ASP A 400 -7.70 0.80 14.64
N GLY A 401 -7.12 -0.41 14.63
CA GLY A 401 -7.74 -1.59 15.20
C GLY A 401 -7.91 -1.57 16.73
N ALA A 402 -7.41 -0.55 17.44
CA ALA A 402 -7.69 -0.32 18.85
C ALA A 402 -9.02 0.44 19.11
N LYS A 403 -9.60 1.07 18.09
CA LYS A 403 -10.79 1.94 18.22
C LYS A 403 -12.07 1.23 17.77
N THR A 404 -13.21 1.80 18.17
CA THR A 404 -14.53 1.33 17.72
C THR A 404 -15.05 2.19 16.58
N TYR A 405 -15.44 1.53 15.49
CA TYR A 405 -16.07 2.15 14.33
C TYR A 405 -17.45 1.55 14.05
N LYS A 406 -18.25 2.25 13.24
CA LYS A 406 -19.53 1.78 12.72
C LYS A 406 -19.67 2.16 11.25
N VAL A 407 -20.29 1.29 10.47
CA VAL A 407 -20.83 1.63 9.16
C VAL A 407 -22.34 1.37 9.16
N ASN A 408 -23.12 2.31 8.61
CA ASN A 408 -24.51 2.03 8.27
C ASN A 408 -24.57 1.52 6.83
N VAL A 409 -25.18 0.36 6.62
CA VAL A 409 -25.57 -0.15 5.31
C VAL A 409 -27.05 0.22 5.14
N PRO A 410 -27.40 1.18 4.26
CA PRO A 410 -28.79 1.62 4.11
C PRO A 410 -29.71 0.50 3.63
N ALA A 411 -31.02 0.69 3.83
CA ALA A 411 -32.05 -0.22 3.31
C ALA A 411 -31.99 -0.38 1.78
N ASP A 412 -32.73 -1.38 1.26
CA ASP A 412 -32.84 -1.71 -0.17
C ASP A 412 -31.48 -1.94 -0.86
N VAL A 413 -30.57 -2.66 -0.18
CA VAL A 413 -29.22 -3.00 -0.68
C VAL A 413 -29.28 -3.66 -2.07
N PRO A 414 -28.56 -3.15 -3.09
CA PRO A 414 -28.61 -3.64 -4.47
C PRO A 414 -27.79 -4.92 -4.68
N ALA A 415 -28.14 -5.98 -3.96
CA ALA A 415 -27.63 -7.34 -4.09
C ALA A 415 -28.79 -8.33 -4.25
N GLU A 416 -28.75 -9.16 -5.29
CA GLU A 416 -29.70 -10.25 -5.53
C GLU A 416 -29.45 -11.44 -4.60
N ASP A 417 -28.18 -11.71 -4.26
CA ASP A 417 -27.78 -12.81 -3.37
C ASP A 417 -27.64 -12.34 -1.92
N PHE A 418 -26.61 -11.54 -1.62
CA PHE A 418 -26.28 -11.00 -0.30
C PHE A 418 -25.17 -9.93 -0.39
N TRP A 419 -24.86 -9.27 0.73
CA TRP A 419 -23.67 -8.42 0.88
C TRP A 419 -22.77 -8.89 2.03
N SER A 420 -21.47 -8.57 1.98
CA SER A 420 -20.55 -8.81 3.11
C SER A 420 -19.41 -7.80 3.23
N PHE A 421 -18.90 -7.61 4.45
CA PHE A 421 -17.58 -7.01 4.72
C PHE A 421 -16.56 -8.12 4.99
N THR A 422 -15.28 -7.83 4.77
CA THR A 422 -14.16 -8.65 5.24
C THR A 422 -12.98 -7.75 5.57
N LEU A 423 -12.36 -7.95 6.73
CA LEU A 423 -11.26 -7.13 7.22
C LEU A 423 -9.91 -7.75 6.82
N TYR A 424 -8.95 -6.88 6.51
CA TYR A 424 -7.62 -7.23 6.03
C TYR A 424 -6.54 -6.47 6.82
N ASP A 425 -5.41 -7.12 7.04
CA ASP A 425 -4.22 -6.55 7.66
C ASP A 425 -3.49 -5.60 6.68
N ASN A 426 -3.12 -4.39 7.11
CA ASN A 426 -2.54 -3.39 6.20
C ASN A 426 -1.11 -3.69 5.72
N GLN A 427 -0.42 -4.68 6.28
CA GLN A 427 0.92 -5.10 5.85
C GLN A 427 0.86 -6.31 4.91
N THR A 428 0.09 -7.34 5.27
CA THR A 428 -0.03 -8.55 4.43
C THR A 428 -1.08 -8.41 3.33
N ARG A 429 -2.15 -7.62 3.57
CA ARG A 429 -3.37 -7.55 2.74
C ARG A 429 -4.13 -8.88 2.66
N SER A 430 -3.76 -9.83 3.54
CA SER A 430 -4.54 -11.03 3.86
C SER A 430 -5.60 -10.72 4.89
N MET A 431 -6.56 -11.64 5.06
CA MET A 431 -7.59 -11.54 6.09
C MET A 431 -6.97 -11.23 7.47
N LEU A 432 -7.57 -10.31 8.21
CA LEU A 432 -7.08 -9.90 9.52
C LEU A 432 -7.12 -11.09 10.49
N GLN A 433 -5.99 -11.42 11.11
CA GLN A 433 -5.91 -12.53 12.07
C GLN A 433 -6.56 -12.14 13.40
N THR A 434 -7.70 -12.77 13.69
CA THR A 434 -8.61 -12.56 14.82
C THR A 434 -8.82 -13.86 15.61
N ASP A 435 -9.52 -13.81 16.74
CA ASP A 435 -9.99 -15.01 17.46
C ASP A 435 -11.10 -15.73 16.68
N ALA A 436 -11.88 -14.98 15.88
CA ALA A 436 -12.81 -15.53 14.90
C ALA A 436 -12.06 -16.15 13.70
N GLN A 437 -12.54 -17.28 13.18
CA GLN A 437 -11.98 -17.94 11.98
C GLN A 437 -12.03 -17.05 10.74
N PHE A 438 -13.12 -16.28 10.60
CA PHE A 438 -13.36 -15.38 9.48
C PHE A 438 -13.54 -13.96 10.03
N PRO A 439 -12.68 -12.99 9.66
CA PRO A 439 -12.82 -11.58 10.04
C PRO A 439 -13.82 -10.88 9.11
N ALA A 440 -15.05 -11.38 9.07
CA ALA A 440 -16.08 -11.04 8.09
C ALA A 440 -17.48 -11.05 8.71
N ILE A 441 -18.42 -10.37 8.04
CA ILE A 441 -19.84 -10.34 8.39
C ILE A 441 -20.67 -9.99 7.15
N GLY A 442 -21.86 -10.55 7.00
CA GLY A 442 -22.73 -10.29 5.85
C GLY A 442 -24.20 -10.64 6.08
N SER A 443 -25.08 -10.20 5.18
CA SER A 443 -26.53 -10.46 5.27
C SER A 443 -26.92 -11.93 5.04
N ASN A 444 -25.94 -12.78 4.71
CA ASN A 444 -26.08 -14.23 4.64
C ASN A 444 -25.87 -14.92 6.02
N ASP A 445 -25.35 -14.21 7.01
CA ASP A 445 -25.05 -14.77 8.33
C ASP A 445 -26.32 -14.73 9.21
N SER A 446 -26.61 -15.84 9.88
CA SER A 446 -27.95 -16.11 10.42
C SER A 446 -28.30 -15.40 11.73
N ASP A 447 -27.33 -14.70 12.30
CA ASP A 447 -27.38 -13.96 13.55
C ASP A 447 -27.28 -12.43 13.37
N VAL A 448 -27.03 -11.94 12.15
CA VAL A 448 -26.96 -10.51 11.82
C VAL A 448 -28.34 -9.85 11.87
N VAL A 449 -28.48 -8.81 12.67
CA VAL A 449 -29.77 -8.15 12.93
C VAL A 449 -29.95 -6.92 12.03
N GLN A 450 -31.08 -6.87 11.32
CA GLN A 450 -31.56 -5.71 10.56
C GLN A 450 -32.29 -4.72 11.48
N ASN A 451 -32.11 -3.42 11.22
CA ASN A 451 -32.81 -2.34 11.93
C ASN A 451 -34.30 -2.24 11.50
N GLU A 452 -35.14 -1.58 12.30
CA GLU A 452 -36.58 -1.40 12.01
C GLU A 452 -36.87 -0.63 10.70
N ASP A 453 -35.89 0.14 10.19
CA ASP A 453 -35.97 0.89 8.93
C ASP A 453 -35.45 0.10 7.71
N GLY A 454 -34.98 -1.13 7.91
CA GLY A 454 -34.38 -1.98 6.87
C GLY A 454 -32.87 -1.81 6.67
N SER A 455 -32.23 -0.86 7.35
CA SER A 455 -30.76 -0.71 7.32
C SER A 455 -30.06 -1.74 8.23
N TYR A 456 -28.73 -1.76 8.20
CA TYR A 456 -27.89 -2.49 9.16
C TYR A 456 -26.82 -1.55 9.72
N ASP A 457 -26.70 -1.46 11.04
CA ASP A 457 -25.52 -0.87 11.69
C ASP A 457 -24.53 -2.01 11.98
N ILE A 458 -23.32 -1.92 11.41
CA ILE A 458 -22.24 -2.91 11.57
C ILE A 458 -21.05 -2.25 12.26
N TYR A 459 -20.46 -2.92 13.25
CA TYR A 459 -19.44 -2.39 14.15
C TYR A 459 -18.10 -3.10 13.97
N PHE A 460 -17.00 -2.36 14.13
CA PHE A 460 -15.63 -2.87 14.06
C PHE A 460 -14.88 -2.43 15.31
N ALA A 461 -14.45 -3.36 16.17
CA ALA A 461 -13.83 -3.04 17.47
C ALA A 461 -13.05 -4.22 18.07
N PRO A 462 -12.13 -4.02 19.05
CA PRO A 462 -11.41 -5.12 19.72
C PRO A 462 -12.32 -6.12 20.46
N GLU A 463 -13.42 -5.61 21.01
CA GLU A 463 -14.45 -6.35 21.75
C GLU A 463 -15.83 -5.87 21.27
N ALA A 464 -16.86 -6.71 21.38
CA ALA A 464 -18.22 -6.34 20.95
C ALA A 464 -18.79 -5.18 21.80
N PRO A 465 -19.29 -4.08 21.18
CA PRO A 465 -20.02 -3.05 21.91
C PRO A 465 -21.29 -3.61 22.58
N GLU A 466 -21.73 -3.02 23.69
CA GLU A 466 -22.83 -3.58 24.51
C GLU A 466 -24.10 -3.83 23.69
N GLY A 467 -24.49 -5.11 23.58
CA GLY A 467 -25.67 -5.55 22.82
C GLY A 467 -25.53 -5.47 21.30
N LYS A 468 -24.30 -5.45 20.77
CA LYS A 468 -23.99 -5.41 19.33
C LYS A 468 -23.28 -6.66 18.82
N ASP A 469 -23.24 -7.71 19.62
CA ASP A 469 -22.59 -9.01 19.35
C ASP A 469 -22.93 -9.56 17.96
N SER A 470 -24.22 -9.56 17.59
CA SER A 470 -24.77 -9.97 16.28
C SER A 470 -24.25 -9.18 15.07
N ASN A 471 -23.73 -7.98 15.28
CA ASN A 471 -23.48 -6.99 14.23
C ASN A 471 -22.03 -6.47 14.30
N TRP A 472 -21.11 -7.27 14.82
CA TRP A 472 -19.73 -6.86 15.13
C TRP A 472 -18.67 -7.76 14.48
N VAL A 473 -17.56 -7.17 14.05
CA VAL A 473 -16.34 -7.89 13.65
C VAL A 473 -15.16 -7.41 14.49
N GLN A 474 -14.36 -8.36 14.95
CA GLN A 474 -13.18 -8.10 15.76
C GLN A 474 -12.09 -7.36 14.98
N THR A 475 -11.56 -6.29 15.57
CA THR A 475 -10.33 -5.61 15.16
C THR A 475 -9.19 -5.91 16.14
N VAL A 476 -7.95 -5.54 15.80
CA VAL A 476 -6.76 -5.88 16.60
C VAL A 476 -6.04 -4.61 17.06
N PRO A 477 -5.96 -4.33 18.38
CA PRO A 477 -5.19 -3.19 18.91
C PRO A 477 -3.73 -3.18 18.43
N GLY A 478 -3.23 -2.00 18.07
CA GLY A 478 -1.87 -1.83 17.54
C GLY A 478 -1.70 -2.25 16.07
N LYS A 479 -2.77 -2.68 15.38
CA LYS A 479 -2.78 -2.88 13.92
C LYS A 479 -3.69 -1.86 13.23
N GLY A 480 -3.23 -1.33 12.10
CA GLY A 480 -4.13 -0.71 11.11
C GLY A 480 -4.78 -1.78 10.23
N TRP A 481 -6.05 -1.59 9.89
CA TRP A 481 -6.81 -2.49 9.02
C TRP A 481 -7.42 -1.76 7.82
N ASN A 482 -7.96 -2.55 6.88
CA ASN A 482 -8.80 -2.08 5.77
C ASN A 482 -9.93 -3.10 5.57
N THR A 483 -10.98 -2.74 4.85
CA THR A 483 -12.11 -3.65 4.58
C THR A 483 -12.59 -3.55 3.14
N ILE A 484 -13.10 -4.66 2.62
CA ILE A 484 -13.80 -4.73 1.33
C ILE A 484 -15.27 -5.05 1.60
N PHE A 485 -16.13 -4.09 1.27
CA PHE A 485 -17.57 -4.31 1.08
C PHE A 485 -17.80 -5.01 -0.26
N ARG A 486 -18.64 -6.05 -0.26
CA ARG A 486 -18.96 -6.88 -1.42
C ARG A 486 -20.46 -6.97 -1.62
N LEU A 487 -20.91 -6.75 -2.85
CA LEU A 487 -22.26 -7.08 -3.31
C LEU A 487 -22.18 -8.33 -4.18
N TYR A 488 -23.03 -9.33 -3.90
CA TYR A 488 -23.18 -10.56 -4.70
C TYR A 488 -24.52 -10.50 -5.44
N GLY A 489 -24.49 -10.74 -6.76
CA GLY A 489 -25.61 -10.44 -7.64
C GLY A 489 -25.93 -8.93 -7.72
N PRO A 490 -24.96 -8.05 -8.03
CA PRO A 490 -25.11 -6.60 -7.97
C PRO A 490 -26.23 -6.07 -8.89
N LEU A 491 -27.07 -5.17 -8.40
CA LEU A 491 -28.22 -4.60 -9.13
C LEU A 491 -27.97 -3.16 -9.61
N GLU A 492 -28.81 -2.66 -10.53
CA GLU A 492 -28.69 -1.32 -11.13
C GLU A 492 -28.36 -0.16 -10.17
N PRO A 493 -28.97 -0.02 -8.96
CA PRO A 493 -28.70 1.13 -8.08
C PRO A 493 -27.24 1.29 -7.65
N TRP A 494 -26.47 0.20 -7.64
CA TRP A 494 -25.02 0.25 -7.45
C TRP A 494 -24.31 0.92 -8.63
N PHE A 495 -24.53 0.37 -9.82
CA PHE A 495 -23.84 0.79 -11.04
C PHE A 495 -24.26 2.19 -11.53
N ASP A 496 -25.49 2.58 -11.23
CA ASP A 496 -26.03 3.91 -11.55
C ASP A 496 -25.79 4.90 -10.38
N GLN A 497 -25.07 4.46 -9.34
CA GLN A 497 -24.61 5.25 -8.18
C GLN A 497 -25.73 5.93 -7.38
N THR A 498 -26.95 5.38 -7.42
CA THR A 498 -28.11 5.87 -6.66
C THR A 498 -28.22 5.27 -5.26
N TRP A 499 -27.43 4.23 -4.96
CA TRP A 499 -27.27 3.65 -3.63
C TRP A 499 -25.78 3.48 -3.30
N ARG A 500 -25.41 3.67 -2.02
CA ARG A 500 -24.07 3.37 -1.48
C ARG A 500 -24.15 2.96 0.00
N PRO A 501 -23.20 2.15 0.52
CA PRO A 501 -23.01 2.05 1.96
C PRO A 501 -22.57 3.43 2.52
N GLY A 502 -22.89 3.71 3.77
CA GLY A 502 -22.31 4.85 4.47
C GLY A 502 -20.79 4.72 4.57
N ASP A 503 -20.09 5.83 4.79
CA ASP A 503 -18.68 5.80 5.16
C ASP A 503 -18.50 5.19 6.57
N ILE A 504 -17.29 4.73 6.88
CA ILE A 504 -16.98 4.16 8.20
C ILE A 504 -16.79 5.30 9.20
N GLU A 505 -17.67 5.43 10.17
CA GLU A 505 -17.63 6.47 11.21
C GLU A 505 -16.86 5.96 12.44
N LEU A 506 -15.97 6.78 13.00
CA LEU A 506 -15.43 6.56 14.35
C LEU A 506 -16.58 6.74 15.36
N VAL A 507 -16.79 5.76 16.25
CA VAL A 507 -17.79 5.87 17.31
C VAL A 507 -17.11 6.13 18.64
N ASP A 508 -17.16 7.38 19.08
CA ASP A 508 -16.90 7.78 20.47
C ASP A 508 -18.03 7.23 21.36
N PHE A 509 -18.02 5.92 21.60
CA PHE A 509 -18.66 5.35 22.76
C PHE A 509 -18.00 5.98 23.99
N ALA A 510 -18.77 6.76 24.76
CA ALA A 510 -18.37 7.25 26.07
C ALA A 510 -18.37 6.11 27.12
N SER A 511 -17.65 5.03 26.82
CA SER A 511 -17.43 3.89 27.72
C SER A 511 -16.44 4.30 28.81
N SER A 512 -16.82 4.05 30.06
CA SER A 512 -16.12 4.58 31.22
C SER A 512 -14.92 3.72 31.63
N VAL A 513 -13.79 3.87 30.92
CA VAL A 513 -12.44 3.45 31.35
C VAL A 513 -11.43 4.53 30.97
N ASP A 514 -10.45 4.79 31.83
CA ASP A 514 -9.55 5.96 31.71
C ASP A 514 -8.53 5.90 30.55
N SER A 515 -8.30 7.08 29.95
CA SER A 515 -7.03 7.54 29.34
C SER A 515 -6.23 6.55 28.46
N ALA A 516 -6.66 6.34 27.20
CA ALA A 516 -5.95 5.51 26.21
C ALA A 516 -5.67 6.16 24.83
N ASN A 517 -5.85 7.49 24.69
CA ASN A 517 -5.49 8.26 23.48
C ASN A 517 -4.58 9.47 23.79
N ALA A 518 -3.76 9.36 24.84
CA ALA A 518 -2.69 10.33 25.11
C ALA A 518 -1.41 9.92 24.33
N GLU A 519 -0.78 10.87 23.66
CA GLU A 519 0.57 10.71 23.09
C GLU A 519 1.53 10.35 24.24
N THR A 520 2.38 9.31 24.08
CA THR A 520 3.20 8.84 25.20
C THR A 520 4.41 9.74 25.44
N ALA A 521 4.98 9.67 26.66
CA ALA A 521 6.23 10.36 26.97
C ALA A 521 7.36 9.93 26.01
N GLU A 522 7.42 8.65 25.62
CA GLU A 522 8.41 8.12 24.67
C GLU A 522 8.22 8.70 23.26
N ASP A 523 6.99 8.80 22.74
CA ASP A 523 6.70 9.40 21.43
C ASP A 523 7.11 10.88 21.37
N ILE A 524 6.77 11.63 22.43
CA ILE A 524 7.09 13.04 22.59
C ILE A 524 8.61 13.22 22.72
N THR A 525 9.27 12.41 23.55
CA THR A 525 10.74 12.36 23.74
C THR A 525 11.46 12.08 22.42
N LEU A 526 11.00 11.10 21.63
CA LEU A 526 11.58 10.75 20.33
C LEU A 526 11.49 11.93 19.35
N ARG A 527 10.27 12.45 19.13
CA ARG A 527 10.01 13.51 18.14
C ARG A 527 10.70 14.83 18.51
N ILE A 528 10.66 15.26 19.78
CA ILE A 528 11.35 16.48 20.22
C ILE A 528 12.89 16.36 20.22
N THR A 529 13.42 15.13 20.27
CA THR A 529 14.86 14.86 20.15
C THR A 529 15.33 14.80 18.70
N VAL A 530 14.56 14.19 17.80
CA VAL A 530 14.91 13.99 16.38
C VAL A 530 14.54 15.22 15.53
N ASP A 531 13.27 15.64 15.56
CA ASP A 531 12.75 16.74 14.72
C ASP A 531 12.95 18.12 15.37
N GLY A 532 13.37 18.15 16.63
CA GLY A 532 13.44 19.37 17.44
C GLY A 532 12.08 19.94 17.85
N ARG A 533 10.97 19.27 17.50
CA ARG A 533 9.60 19.69 17.83
C ARG A 533 8.61 18.54 17.78
N VAL A 534 7.45 18.73 18.42
CA VAL A 534 6.32 17.79 18.40
C VAL A 534 5.00 18.54 18.48
N ALA A 535 4.13 18.35 17.49
CA ALA A 535 2.72 18.76 17.57
C ALA A 535 1.97 17.80 18.48
N VAL A 536 1.21 18.36 19.44
CA VAL A 536 0.44 17.62 20.46
C VAL A 536 -1.05 17.95 20.34
N TYR A 537 -1.89 16.92 20.17
CA TYR A 537 -3.32 17.11 19.83
C TYR A 537 -4.29 16.86 20.98
N GLY A 538 -3.88 16.13 22.01
CA GLY A 538 -4.74 15.84 23.17
C GLY A 538 -4.99 17.02 24.10
N VAL A 539 -4.37 18.19 23.89
CA VAL A 539 -4.60 19.40 24.71
C VAL A 539 -5.75 20.22 24.11
N GLN A 540 -6.94 20.08 24.67
CA GLN A 540 -8.18 20.62 24.10
C GLN A 540 -8.66 21.93 24.75
N PHE A 541 -9.35 22.76 23.96
CA PHE A 541 -9.88 24.07 24.36
C PHE A 541 -11.22 24.38 23.67
N ASP A 542 -12.19 24.91 24.42
CA ASP A 542 -13.41 25.50 23.86
C ASP A 542 -13.11 26.59 22.81
N THR A 543 -13.98 26.74 21.81
CA THR A 543 -13.88 27.77 20.77
C THR A 543 -13.81 29.17 21.37
N GLY A 544 -12.74 29.91 21.05
CA GLY A 544 -12.46 31.25 21.61
C GLY A 544 -11.96 31.26 23.07
N SER A 545 -11.91 30.10 23.73
CA SER A 545 -11.53 29.95 25.14
C SER A 545 -10.04 29.62 25.31
N THR A 546 -9.58 29.82 26.54
CA THR A 546 -8.24 29.46 27.03
C THR A 546 -8.30 28.49 28.22
N SER A 547 -9.50 28.06 28.62
CA SER A 547 -9.66 26.95 29.57
C SER A 547 -9.29 25.64 28.87
N ILE A 548 -8.36 24.90 29.47
CA ILE A 548 -8.06 23.52 29.10
C ILE A 548 -9.28 22.65 29.45
N LEU A 549 -9.67 21.75 28.55
CA LEU A 549 -10.82 20.86 28.75
C LEU A 549 -10.42 19.53 29.41
N PRO A 550 -11.32 18.92 30.22
CA PRO A 550 -11.16 17.55 30.70
C PRO A 550 -10.95 16.57 29.54
N GLY A 551 -10.06 15.58 29.73
CA GLY A 551 -9.49 14.73 28.70
C GLY A 551 -8.06 15.11 28.32
N SER A 552 -7.62 16.35 28.62
CA SER A 552 -6.27 16.82 28.32
C SER A 552 -5.19 16.30 29.29
N GLU A 553 -5.58 15.78 30.45
CA GLU A 553 -4.71 15.43 31.57
C GLU A 553 -3.67 14.36 31.22
N GLY A 554 -4.02 13.42 30.34
CA GLY A 554 -3.09 12.38 29.88
C GLY A 554 -1.95 12.94 29.05
N THR A 555 -2.25 13.83 28.10
CA THR A 555 -1.23 14.48 27.25
C THR A 555 -0.38 15.45 28.07
N LEU A 556 -0.99 16.21 28.97
CA LEU A 556 -0.26 17.10 29.89
C LEU A 556 0.67 16.31 30.84
N SER A 557 0.25 15.12 31.28
CA SER A 557 1.10 14.19 32.04
C SER A 557 2.29 13.69 31.22
N ALA A 558 2.08 13.24 29.98
CA ALA A 558 3.14 12.75 29.12
C ALA A 558 4.17 13.84 28.75
N ILE A 559 3.72 15.07 28.51
CA ILE A 559 4.60 16.23 28.32
C ILE A 559 5.42 16.50 29.59
N ALA A 560 4.80 16.43 30.76
CA ALA A 560 5.49 16.61 32.03
C ALA A 560 6.45 15.47 32.38
N GLU A 561 6.20 14.25 31.91
CA GLU A 561 7.06 13.07 32.08
C GLU A 561 8.30 13.17 31.18
N MET A 562 8.14 13.43 29.89
CA MET A 562 9.24 13.78 28.97
C MET A 562 10.11 14.92 29.53
N MET A 563 9.50 15.96 30.10
CA MET A 563 10.23 17.07 30.73
C MET A 563 10.97 16.67 32.02
N LYS A 564 10.61 15.57 32.68
CA LYS A 564 11.33 15.00 33.84
C LYS A 564 12.45 14.05 33.40
N GLU A 565 12.27 13.30 32.32
CA GLU A 565 13.29 12.43 31.72
C GLU A 565 14.44 13.23 31.09
N LEU A 566 14.13 14.38 30.49
CA LEU A 566 15.09 15.25 29.79
C LEU A 566 15.37 16.53 30.61
N PRO A 567 16.12 16.48 31.73
CA PRO A 567 16.22 17.59 32.69
C PRO A 567 16.84 18.88 32.13
N ASP A 568 17.74 18.77 31.14
CA ASP A 568 18.36 19.93 30.47
C ASP A 568 17.48 20.54 29.35
N LEU A 569 16.37 19.89 28.99
CA LEU A 569 15.51 20.35 27.91
C LEU A 569 14.72 21.61 28.32
N LYS A 570 14.70 22.60 27.43
CA LYS A 570 13.78 23.74 27.46
C LYS A 570 12.81 23.63 26.29
N VAL A 571 11.57 24.05 26.50
CA VAL A 571 10.50 23.93 25.50
C VAL A 571 9.75 25.24 25.33
N ALA A 572 9.62 25.69 24.09
CA ALA A 572 8.60 26.63 23.68
C ALA A 572 7.28 25.87 23.54
N VAL A 573 6.24 26.29 24.24
CA VAL A 573 4.86 25.86 23.98
C VAL A 573 4.27 26.87 23.00
N VAL A 574 3.93 26.42 21.79
CA VAL A 574 3.43 27.27 20.71
C VAL A 574 1.97 26.92 20.44
N GLY A 575 1.07 27.88 20.63
CA GLY A 575 -0.33 27.73 20.24
C GLY A 575 -0.53 28.04 18.75
N HIS A 576 -1.45 27.33 18.10
CA HIS A 576 -1.89 27.57 16.74
C HIS A 576 -3.41 27.73 16.67
N THR A 577 -3.90 28.32 15.57
CA THR A 577 -5.34 28.40 15.23
C THR A 577 -5.56 28.03 13.77
N ASP A 578 -6.81 27.76 13.43
CA ASP A 578 -7.29 27.90 12.05
C ASP A 578 -7.42 29.37 11.61
N ASN A 579 -7.79 29.58 10.35
CA ASN A 579 -8.02 30.88 9.73
C ASN A 579 -9.33 31.58 10.16
N VAL A 580 -10.13 31.00 11.06
CA VAL A 580 -11.42 31.58 11.47
C VAL A 580 -11.17 32.66 12.51
N GLY A 581 -11.03 33.91 12.06
CA GLY A 581 -10.86 35.08 12.92
C GLY A 581 -9.96 36.16 12.34
N GLY A 582 -9.75 37.23 13.10
CA GLY A 582 -8.75 38.25 12.78
C GLY A 582 -7.35 37.80 13.21
N TYR A 583 -6.32 38.13 12.42
CA TYR A 583 -4.93 37.73 12.71
C TYR A 583 -4.50 38.04 14.15
N ASP A 584 -4.70 39.28 14.61
CA ASP A 584 -4.30 39.72 15.96
C ASP A 584 -5.11 39.01 17.06
N THR A 585 -6.40 38.74 16.81
CA THR A 585 -7.27 38.00 17.73
C THR A 585 -6.82 36.54 17.88
N ASN A 586 -6.44 35.91 16.77
CA ASN A 586 -6.00 34.53 16.74
C ASN A 586 -4.54 34.40 17.24
N LEU A 587 -3.72 35.45 17.09
CA LEU A 587 -2.38 35.55 17.69
C LEU A 587 -2.44 35.66 19.22
N ASP A 588 -3.32 36.52 19.75
CA ASP A 588 -3.58 36.64 21.18
C ASP A 588 -4.21 35.35 21.76
N LEU A 589 -5.22 34.78 21.09
CA LEU A 589 -5.85 33.52 21.53
C LEU A 589 -4.85 32.35 21.56
N SER A 590 -4.08 32.17 20.49
CA SER A 590 -3.05 31.11 20.45
C SER A 590 -2.00 31.29 21.53
N LYS A 591 -1.51 32.52 21.77
CA LYS A 591 -0.57 32.77 22.86
C LYS A 591 -1.19 32.48 24.22
N ARG A 592 -2.41 32.96 24.50
CA ARG A 592 -3.07 32.73 25.81
C ARG A 592 -3.39 31.25 26.06
N ARG A 593 -3.65 30.45 25.01
CA ARG A 593 -3.75 28.99 25.12
C ARG A 593 -2.42 28.34 25.50
N ALA A 594 -1.31 28.76 24.89
CA ALA A 594 0.02 28.33 25.30
C ALA A 594 0.40 28.80 26.72
N ASP A 595 0.01 30.01 27.12
CA ASP A 595 0.19 30.51 28.50
C ASP A 595 -0.53 29.62 29.52
N ALA A 596 -1.74 29.13 29.18
CA ALA A 596 -2.51 28.22 30.03
C ALA A 596 -1.82 26.85 30.20
N VAL A 597 -1.29 26.27 29.11
CA VAL A 597 -0.54 25.00 29.15
C VAL A 597 0.74 25.14 29.98
N VAL A 598 1.50 26.23 29.79
CA VAL A 598 2.68 26.51 30.61
C VAL A 598 2.31 26.68 32.08
N ALA A 599 1.21 27.39 32.38
CA ALA A 599 0.75 27.55 33.75
C ALA A 599 0.34 26.22 34.39
N ASP A 600 -0.32 25.31 33.67
CA ASP A 600 -0.72 24.02 34.21
C ASP A 600 0.47 23.04 34.40
N LEU A 601 1.38 22.96 33.43
CA LEU A 601 2.63 22.18 33.55
C LEU A 601 3.47 22.62 34.76
N ILE A 602 3.46 23.92 35.09
CA ILE A 602 4.12 24.46 36.30
C ILE A 602 3.32 24.11 37.56
N ASN A 603 2.04 24.49 37.63
CA ASN A 603 1.25 24.45 38.87
C ASN A 603 0.78 23.04 39.26
N THR A 604 0.41 22.22 38.28
CA THR A 604 -0.18 20.89 38.46
C THR A 604 0.89 19.80 38.38
N TYR A 605 1.82 19.90 37.43
CA TYR A 605 2.81 18.84 37.15
C TYR A 605 4.23 19.13 37.67
N GLY A 606 4.50 20.34 38.18
CA GLY A 606 5.73 20.70 38.87
C GLY A 606 6.94 20.97 37.98
N ILE A 607 6.75 21.32 36.71
CA ILE A 607 7.86 21.67 35.80
C ILE A 607 8.41 23.06 36.14
N ASP A 608 9.74 23.23 36.10
CA ASP A 608 10.37 24.53 36.36
C ASP A 608 10.01 25.56 35.28
N SER A 609 9.45 26.68 35.74
CA SER A 609 9.20 27.90 34.96
C SER A 609 10.36 28.38 34.09
N LEU A 610 11.63 28.14 34.47
CA LEU A 610 12.80 28.53 33.67
C LEU A 610 13.03 27.63 32.44
N ARG A 611 12.28 26.53 32.31
CA ARG A 611 12.36 25.56 31.21
C ARG A 611 11.20 25.65 30.22
N LEU A 612 10.21 26.51 30.48
CA LEU A 612 9.00 26.67 29.67
C LEU A 612 8.78 28.13 29.27
N PHE A 613 8.34 28.37 28.04
CA PHE A 613 7.80 29.67 27.63
C PHE A 613 6.70 29.51 26.57
N ALA A 614 5.74 30.44 26.58
CA ALA A 614 4.58 30.40 25.70
C ALA A 614 4.70 31.36 24.51
N ALA A 615 4.31 30.90 23.33
CA ALA A 615 4.19 31.69 22.10
C ALA A 615 2.85 31.41 21.39
N GLY A 616 2.42 32.34 20.55
CA GLY A 616 1.29 32.15 19.64
C GLY A 616 1.73 32.32 18.20
N ALA A 617 1.29 31.43 17.32
CA ALA A 617 1.59 31.47 15.88
C ALA A 617 0.39 31.96 15.03
N SER A 618 -0.79 32.15 15.64
CA SER A 618 -2.03 32.38 14.89
C SER A 618 -2.23 31.27 13.84
N PHE A 619 -2.77 31.61 12.66
CA PHE A 619 -2.89 30.71 11.50
C PHE A 619 -1.67 30.74 10.55
N LEU A 620 -0.53 31.32 10.93
CA LEU A 620 0.62 31.50 10.02
C LEU A 620 1.42 30.22 9.74
N ALA A 621 1.18 29.15 10.50
CA ALA A 621 1.84 27.85 10.34
C ALA A 621 0.80 26.69 10.26
N PRO A 622 -0.02 26.65 9.20
CA PRO A 622 -0.93 25.56 8.96
C PRO A 622 -0.17 24.28 8.56
N ILE A 623 -0.70 23.13 8.95
CA ILE A 623 -0.21 21.80 8.57
C ILE A 623 -1.20 21.07 7.65
N ALA A 624 -2.44 21.57 7.58
CA ALA A 624 -3.50 21.12 6.69
C ALA A 624 -4.24 22.33 6.10
N SER A 625 -5.05 22.10 5.06
CA SER A 625 -5.86 23.16 4.45
C SER A 625 -6.85 23.75 5.45
N ASN A 626 -7.01 25.08 5.50
CA ASN A 626 -8.05 25.68 6.33
C ASN A 626 -9.44 25.67 5.67
N GLU A 627 -9.58 25.13 4.45
CA GLU A 627 -10.86 25.10 3.74
C GLU A 627 -11.81 24.00 4.27
N THR A 628 -11.28 22.89 4.79
CA THR A 628 -12.06 21.80 5.42
C THR A 628 -12.06 21.88 6.95
N ASP A 629 -13.06 21.33 7.63
CA ASP A 629 -13.12 21.37 9.10
C ASP A 629 -12.07 20.49 9.78
N ASP A 630 -11.66 19.38 9.18
CA ASP A 630 -10.58 18.53 9.68
C ASP A 630 -9.23 19.25 9.60
N GLY A 631 -9.00 19.95 8.49
CA GLY A 631 -7.77 20.73 8.31
C GLY A 631 -7.75 21.95 9.23
N ARG A 632 -8.90 22.58 9.49
CA ARG A 632 -9.05 23.56 10.58
C ARG A 632 -8.77 22.91 11.94
N ALA A 633 -9.26 21.70 12.22
CA ALA A 633 -9.01 20.99 13.48
C ALA A 633 -7.52 20.71 13.72
N LEU A 634 -6.82 20.17 12.71
CA LEU A 634 -5.36 19.96 12.74
C LEU A 634 -4.57 21.28 12.93
N ASN A 635 -5.09 22.39 12.44
CA ASN A 635 -4.48 23.71 12.65
C ASN A 635 -4.75 24.29 14.05
N ARG A 636 -5.81 23.88 14.75
CA ARG A 636 -6.12 24.26 16.16
C ARG A 636 -5.31 23.44 17.19
N ARG A 637 -3.99 23.36 17.03
CA ARG A 637 -3.08 22.52 17.84
C ARG A 637 -2.22 23.30 18.84
N VAL A 638 -1.53 22.56 19.70
CA VAL A 638 -0.33 23.03 20.43
C VAL A 638 0.90 22.34 19.80
N GLU A 639 2.03 23.04 19.72
CA GLU A 639 3.30 22.52 19.23
C GLU A 639 4.41 22.81 20.24
N LEU A 640 5.10 21.78 20.71
CA LEU A 640 6.28 21.90 21.55
C LEU A 640 7.51 22.02 20.67
N VAL A 641 8.34 23.04 20.89
CA VAL A 641 9.58 23.26 20.13
C VAL A 641 10.76 23.34 21.08
N ARG A 642 11.82 22.57 20.81
CA ARG A 642 13.06 22.58 21.58
C ARG A 642 13.72 23.95 21.52
N ALA A 643 14.08 24.48 22.69
CA ALA A 643 14.65 25.82 22.83
C ALA A 643 16.13 25.81 23.26
N PRO A 644 16.91 26.86 22.93
CA PRO A 644 18.32 26.99 23.27
C PRO A 644 18.58 27.33 24.75
#